data_AF-A0A1G1FUB0-F1
#
_entry.id   AF-A0A1G1FUB0-F1
#
_cell.length_a   1.000
_cell.length_b   1.000
_cell.length_c   1.000
_cell.angle_alpha   90.00
_cell.angle_beta   90.00
_cell.angle_gamma   90.00
#
_symmetry.space_group_name_H-M   'P 1'
#
loop_
_entity.id
_entity.type
_entity.pdbx_description
1 polymer ?
#
loop_
_entity_poly.entity_id
_entity_poly.type
_entity_poly.pdbx_seq_one_letter_code
_entity_poly.pdbx_strand_id
1 'polypeptide(L)'
;MDQPISAKAKFIAMAFFIVTLAGLSGCEGDTGPAGAPGTPATFGNVGCTDCHHLNNLPVNEFTETFISGLAGPDTVIAGGSSTTVSFVSSKLPAGETPKSFQWTLTGGQTATFSASTGSSTLVTLPTITNYKAELVKHVGGLLITEETTTTVVSDRTAVVPVNPLNLEEASTAELKLRVATNSGKYFFGLVKVADSTGQAAVENFAAVNPGIATVPLNVPVLLRSKTAGSYAWTVTGPAGPVTVNDSTSQLADFTPVSAGTYTVSVNSQTFTVHAGAWRGEIIGTDANNVPTPDTDCTGCHNNTTATDNFTPWKTSGHAHIFSQNLNAGGHYGPDCFPCHTVGFDTNPLAVNNGFDDQPNYSTFIADTSMFATSADPARYQRMWSSATYSALAKETNVQCENCHGPQAGDGGVGFVSSHETSTTAPGREGPRTSMSADVCGICHGEPLRHARFQQWEESGHGNFALAVDEGLATASSTTLRDSCARCHTAQGFMIYLAQLQAGNPGNLPTNIPATIDTVQPQTCQVCHDPHAEGTTSGVPNDATVRVTENTPKLPGGFLATGVGRGAICIVCHNSRNGVSEGDAFLHEDGDPVFGTLTAYNAPHASCQGDVLMGHNAYFVGSGTYRSPHSLIPDTCTNCHMELTPPPPLLSYNLAGTNHTFKPSLTICSQCHGVNMSLGPMLQATVGSTLKVLEDSIKNVIVSRYTGTTVPIDLIVDLGGRGTINIISSGTPTTLNLNNARGVRVSDLGTDDLAKALWNFYLIDEDQSAGVHNPDFTFAVLGASQIAVDGIPLEPPVITQ
;
A
#
# COMPACT_ATOMS: atom_id res chain seq x y z
N MET A 1 2.61 28.31 -65.86
CA MET A 1 2.08 26.99 -66.22
C MET A 1 1.62 26.29 -64.96
N ASP A 2 0.42 26.44 -64.43
CA ASP A 2 -0.61 27.48 -64.53
C ASP A 2 -1.31 27.49 -63.17
N GLN A 3 -1.36 28.67 -62.57
CA GLN A 3 -2.29 29.11 -61.50
C GLN A 3 -3.54 29.67 -62.22
N PRO A 4 -4.62 30.19 -61.57
CA PRO A 4 -4.74 30.71 -60.19
C PRO A 4 -6.10 30.40 -59.51
N ILE A 5 -6.45 30.81 -58.29
CA ILE A 5 -6.85 32.16 -57.81
C ILE A 5 -7.05 32.02 -56.28
N SER A 6 -6.24 32.66 -55.41
CA SER A 6 -6.39 33.99 -54.76
C SER A 6 -7.33 34.01 -53.53
N ALA A 7 -7.16 34.74 -52.42
CA ALA A 7 -6.12 35.69 -51.95
C ALA A 7 -6.39 36.09 -50.47
N LYS A 8 -5.29 36.26 -49.71
CA LYS A 8 -4.91 37.35 -48.78
C LYS A 8 -5.92 38.00 -47.78
N ALA A 9 -5.60 37.85 -46.50
CA ALA A 9 -5.15 38.87 -45.50
C ALA A 9 -5.75 40.30 -45.43
N LYS A 10 -6.13 40.73 -44.19
CA LYS A 10 -5.75 41.97 -43.42
C LYS A 10 -6.85 42.29 -42.36
N PHE A 11 -6.54 42.38 -41.07
CA PHE A 11 -6.08 43.55 -40.27
C PHE A 11 -7.11 44.71 -40.09
N ILE A 12 -7.49 45.02 -38.83
CA ILE A 12 -7.63 46.36 -38.17
C ILE A 12 -8.87 46.53 -37.23
N ALA A 13 -8.53 46.80 -35.96
CA ALA A 13 -9.04 47.74 -34.95
C ALA A 13 -10.56 47.98 -34.69
N MET A 14 -10.92 47.76 -33.41
CA MET A 14 -11.46 48.73 -32.44
C MET A 14 -12.16 50.01 -32.97
N ALA A 15 -13.43 50.19 -32.63
CA ALA A 15 -13.97 51.45 -32.09
C ALA A 15 -15.41 51.30 -31.51
N PHE A 16 -15.61 51.94 -30.37
CA PHE A 16 -16.82 52.16 -29.57
C PHE A 16 -17.89 53.05 -30.25
N PHE A 17 -19.18 52.84 -29.93
CA PHE A 17 -20.18 53.82 -29.38
C PHE A 17 -21.59 53.16 -29.34
N ILE A 18 -22.16 52.83 -28.17
CA ILE A 18 -23.16 53.58 -27.37
C ILE A 18 -24.39 54.07 -28.17
N VAL A 19 -25.56 53.45 -27.90
CA VAL A 19 -26.84 54.15 -27.61
C VAL A 19 -27.63 53.33 -26.58
N THR A 20 -28.18 54.07 -25.63
CA THR A 20 -28.80 53.70 -24.34
C THR A 20 -30.33 53.75 -24.33
N LEU A 21 -30.89 53.20 -23.23
CA LEU A 21 -32.23 53.37 -22.61
C LEU A 21 -33.37 52.48 -23.15
N ALA A 22 -34.24 51.86 -22.33
CA ALA A 22 -34.35 51.73 -20.87
C ALA A 22 -35.49 50.74 -20.53
N GLY A 23 -35.45 50.15 -19.33
CA GLY A 23 -36.67 49.92 -18.56
C GLY A 23 -36.94 48.51 -18.03
N LEU A 24 -36.65 48.34 -16.73
CA LEU A 24 -37.39 47.58 -15.70
C LEU A 24 -36.61 46.42 -15.05
N SER A 25 -35.65 46.78 -14.20
CA SER A 25 -35.13 45.93 -13.12
C SER A 25 -35.89 46.23 -11.83
N GLY A 26 -36.62 45.24 -11.32
CA GLY A 26 -37.16 45.22 -9.96
C GLY A 26 -36.02 45.09 -8.94
N CYS A 27 -36.20 45.77 -7.81
CA CYS A 27 -35.23 45.99 -6.75
C CYS A 27 -34.78 44.68 -6.09
N GLU A 28 -33.46 44.49 -5.94
CA GLU A 28 -32.86 43.51 -5.02
C GLU A 28 -33.27 43.86 -3.58
N GLY A 29 -33.76 42.86 -2.84
CA GLY A 29 -33.96 42.96 -1.40
C GLY A 29 -32.64 42.74 -0.66
N ASP A 30 -32.43 43.49 0.42
CA ASP A 30 -31.25 43.40 1.27
C ASP A 30 -31.01 41.96 1.76
N THR A 31 -29.75 41.52 1.70
CA THR A 31 -29.27 40.29 2.34
C THR A 31 -29.59 40.32 3.84
N GLY A 32 -30.47 39.42 4.29
CA GLY A 32 -30.73 39.24 5.71
C GLY A 32 -29.47 38.78 6.47
N PRO A 33 -29.31 39.13 7.76
CA PRO A 33 -28.20 38.66 8.56
C PRO A 33 -28.21 37.13 8.66
N ALA A 34 -27.04 36.50 8.57
CA ALA A 34 -26.87 35.07 8.77
C ALA A 34 -27.48 34.65 10.12
N GLY A 35 -28.38 33.67 10.10
CA GLY A 35 -28.91 33.07 11.32
C GLY A 35 -27.79 32.42 12.15
N ALA A 36 -27.93 32.43 13.47
CA ALA A 36 -27.00 31.75 14.36
C ALA A 36 -26.93 30.24 14.02
N PRO A 37 -25.76 29.60 14.07
CA PRO A 37 -25.62 28.17 13.84
C PRO A 37 -26.57 27.39 14.75
N GLY A 38 -27.36 26.50 14.17
CA GLY A 38 -28.17 25.56 14.94
C GLY A 38 -27.28 24.66 15.78
N THR A 39 -27.72 24.33 17.00
CA THR A 39 -27.06 23.38 17.88
C THR A 39 -26.90 22.03 17.17
N PRO A 40 -25.70 21.40 17.16
CA PRO A 40 -25.50 20.11 16.50
C PRO A 40 -26.44 19.05 17.08
N ALA A 41 -27.18 18.36 16.20
CA ALA A 41 -27.99 17.22 16.60
C ALA A 41 -27.08 16.04 16.98
N THR A 42 -27.27 15.51 18.18
CA THR A 42 -26.64 14.29 18.66
C THR A 42 -27.42 13.07 18.17
N PHE A 43 -26.72 12.23 17.39
CA PHE A 43 -26.86 10.77 17.17
C PHE A 43 -26.88 10.38 15.68
N GLY A 44 -25.87 9.60 15.29
CA GLY A 44 -25.87 8.78 14.07
C GLY A 44 -24.88 9.11 12.96
N ASN A 45 -23.76 9.81 13.21
CA ASN A 45 -22.64 9.86 12.27
C ASN A 45 -22.00 8.47 12.18
N VAL A 46 -22.35 7.69 11.17
CA VAL A 46 -21.47 6.68 10.57
C VAL A 46 -21.18 7.22 9.18
N GLY A 47 -20.25 8.17 9.09
CA GLY A 47 -20.03 8.96 7.88
C GLY A 47 -18.57 8.96 7.49
N CYS A 48 -18.23 8.34 6.36
CA CYS A 48 -16.98 8.51 5.58
C CYS A 48 -15.61 8.39 6.29
N THR A 49 -15.53 8.31 7.62
CA THR A 49 -14.28 8.28 8.40
C THR A 49 -13.90 6.88 8.87
N ASP A 50 -14.86 5.96 8.92
CA ASP A 50 -14.75 4.76 9.75
C ASP A 50 -14.12 3.55 9.03
N CYS A 51 -13.60 3.73 7.82
CA CYS A 51 -12.79 2.73 7.09
C CYS A 51 -11.35 3.21 6.81
N HIS A 52 -10.94 4.35 7.36
CA HIS A 52 -9.63 4.94 7.11
C HIS A 52 -8.78 5.00 8.38
N HIS A 53 -8.09 3.91 8.72
CA HIS A 53 -7.19 3.86 9.88
C HIS A 53 -5.86 4.65 9.73
N LEU A 54 -5.81 5.64 8.84
CA LEU A 54 -4.82 6.74 8.89
C LEU A 54 -5.43 8.14 8.69
N ASN A 55 -6.76 8.30 8.76
CA ASN A 55 -7.42 9.60 8.59
C ASN A 55 -7.35 10.54 9.81
N ASN A 56 -6.44 10.33 10.76
CA ASN A 56 -6.20 11.32 11.82
C ASN A 56 -5.27 12.46 11.41
N LEU A 57 -4.93 12.59 10.13
CA LEU A 57 -4.36 13.81 9.57
C LEU A 57 -5.51 14.58 8.88
N PRO A 58 -6.06 15.62 9.54
CA PRO A 58 -7.08 16.43 8.93
C PRO A 58 -6.60 17.00 7.59
N VAL A 59 -7.55 17.27 6.68
CA VAL A 59 -7.36 17.76 5.29
C VAL A 59 -6.50 19.06 5.20
N ASN A 60 -6.16 19.65 6.34
CA ASN A 60 -5.30 20.82 6.50
C ASN A 60 -3.78 20.52 6.47
N GLU A 61 -3.34 19.26 6.48
CA GLU A 61 -1.89 18.95 6.40
C GLU A 61 -1.25 19.29 5.04
N PHE A 62 -2.03 19.45 3.98
CA PHE A 62 -1.53 19.93 2.68
C PHE A 62 -1.20 21.43 2.64
N THR A 63 -1.30 22.15 3.77
CA THR A 63 -0.95 23.59 3.86
C THR A 63 0.41 23.87 4.48
N GLU A 64 1.18 22.83 4.83
CA GLU A 64 2.50 22.96 5.46
C GLU A 64 3.64 22.62 4.49
N THR A 65 4.71 23.41 4.48
CA THR A 65 5.89 23.17 3.63
C THR A 65 7.06 22.65 4.44
N PHE A 66 7.59 21.48 4.06
CA PHE A 66 8.78 20.90 4.69
C PHE A 66 10.05 21.70 4.36
N ILE A 67 10.90 21.90 5.37
CA ILE A 67 12.22 22.52 5.22
C ILE A 67 13.25 21.69 6.00
N SER A 68 14.19 21.09 5.26
CA SER A 68 15.29 20.33 5.84
C SER A 68 16.18 21.19 6.76
N GLY A 69 16.37 20.71 7.99
CA GLY A 69 17.18 21.36 9.03
C GLY A 69 16.51 22.52 9.74
N LEU A 70 15.21 22.79 9.50
CA LEU A 70 14.47 23.86 10.20
C LEU A 70 14.37 23.62 11.71
N ALA A 71 14.35 22.36 12.14
CA ALA A 71 14.27 21.93 13.54
C ALA A 71 15.65 21.74 14.23
N GLY A 72 16.73 22.07 13.53
CA GLY A 72 18.10 21.81 13.99
C GLY A 72 18.69 20.51 13.41
N PRO A 73 19.95 20.20 13.75
CA PRO A 73 20.59 18.94 13.39
C PRO A 73 20.12 17.81 14.33
N ASP A 74 20.22 16.58 13.84
CA ASP A 74 20.02 15.39 14.68
C ASP A 74 21.06 15.32 15.79
N THR A 75 20.69 14.68 16.91
CA THR A 75 21.55 14.59 18.09
C THR A 75 21.55 13.18 18.67
N VAL A 76 22.65 12.79 19.30
CA VAL A 76 22.82 11.50 19.95
C VAL A 76 23.06 11.72 21.44
N ILE A 77 22.28 11.06 22.29
CA ILE A 77 22.42 11.06 23.74
C ILE A 77 22.35 9.64 24.30
N ALA A 78 22.58 9.46 25.60
CA ALA A 78 22.33 8.20 26.29
C ALA A 78 20.91 8.18 26.87
N GLY A 79 20.27 7.02 26.93
CA GLY A 79 18.96 6.84 27.55
C GLY A 79 18.89 7.41 28.97
N GLY A 80 17.78 8.07 29.30
CA GLY A 80 17.61 8.82 30.56
C GLY A 80 18.26 10.22 30.56
N SER A 81 18.93 10.63 29.48
CA SER A 81 19.52 11.97 29.34
C SER A 81 18.61 12.92 28.57
N SER A 82 18.98 14.21 28.55
CA SER A 82 18.26 15.26 27.83
C SER A 82 19.16 16.04 26.88
N THR A 83 18.56 16.58 25.81
CA THR A 83 19.20 17.52 24.87
C THR A 83 18.23 18.62 24.47
N THR A 84 18.75 19.77 24.02
CA THR A 84 17.92 20.87 23.51
C THR A 84 17.93 20.87 21.99
N VAL A 85 16.75 20.79 21.38
CA VAL A 85 16.56 21.01 19.94
C VAL A 85 15.97 22.40 19.72
N SER A 86 16.34 23.04 18.61
CA SER A 86 16.06 24.46 18.38
C SER A 86 15.76 24.77 16.92
N PHE A 87 14.79 25.65 16.73
CA PHE A 87 14.46 26.27 15.46
C PHE A 87 15.68 26.99 14.84
N VAL A 88 15.90 26.78 13.55
CA VAL A 88 16.98 27.41 12.78
C VAL A 88 16.40 28.49 11.86
N SER A 89 16.45 29.75 12.29
CA SER A 89 15.85 30.88 11.56
C SER A 89 16.38 31.08 10.15
N SER A 90 17.66 30.76 9.90
CA SER A 90 18.28 30.87 8.57
C SER A 90 17.72 29.91 7.53
N LYS A 91 16.93 28.92 7.94
CA LYS A 91 16.26 27.98 7.05
C LYS A 91 14.90 28.47 6.54
N LEU A 92 14.30 29.48 7.16
CA LEU A 92 13.04 30.04 6.66
C LEU A 92 13.24 30.75 5.31
N PRO A 93 12.24 30.71 4.40
CA PRO A 93 12.29 31.47 3.16
C PRO A 93 12.41 32.98 3.42
N ALA A 94 13.09 33.68 2.51
CA ALA A 94 13.28 35.13 2.63
C ALA A 94 11.92 35.87 2.68
N GLY A 95 11.78 36.78 3.65
CA GLY A 95 10.55 37.56 3.88
C GLY A 95 9.58 36.94 4.88
N GLU A 96 9.77 35.67 5.27
CA GLU A 96 8.97 35.01 6.30
C GLU A 96 9.57 35.27 7.69
N THR A 97 8.73 35.61 8.67
CA THR A 97 9.15 35.70 10.09
C THR A 97 8.28 34.77 10.95
N PRO A 98 8.88 34.01 11.90
CA PRO A 98 8.13 33.07 12.73
C PRO A 98 7.19 33.82 13.69
N LYS A 99 5.97 33.34 13.82
CA LYS A 99 4.91 33.84 14.70
C LYS A 99 4.62 32.91 15.87
N SER A 100 4.60 31.60 15.61
CA SER A 100 4.39 30.58 16.64
C SER A 100 5.10 29.28 16.28
N PHE A 101 5.43 28.51 17.31
CA PHE A 101 6.10 27.21 17.21
C PHE A 101 5.25 26.14 17.86
N GLN A 102 5.27 24.94 17.29
CA GLN A 102 4.66 23.75 17.87
C GLN A 102 5.58 22.56 17.66
N TRP A 103 6.04 21.95 18.75
CA TRP A 103 6.78 20.69 18.75
C TRP A 103 5.82 19.53 19.00
N THR A 104 5.97 18.47 18.22
CA THR A 104 5.22 17.21 18.35
C THR A 104 6.15 16.05 18.11
N LEU A 105 6.04 14.98 18.91
CA LEU A 105 6.64 13.69 18.57
C LEU A 105 5.89 13.11 17.38
N THR A 106 6.61 12.69 16.34
CA THR A 106 6.01 12.14 15.11
C THR A 106 6.39 10.69 14.84
N GLY A 107 7.47 10.19 15.44
CA GLY A 107 7.92 8.81 15.24
C GLY A 107 8.92 8.36 16.30
N GLY A 108 9.18 7.06 16.30
CA GLY A 108 10.14 6.40 17.19
C GLY A 108 9.70 6.28 18.65
N GLN A 109 10.66 6.11 19.55
CA GLN A 109 10.44 5.89 20.97
C GLN A 109 9.81 7.11 21.65
N THR A 110 9.07 6.87 22.73
CA THR A 110 8.47 7.95 23.53
C THR A 110 9.53 8.93 24.04
N ALA A 111 9.25 10.23 23.98
CA ALA A 111 10.10 11.26 24.56
C ALA A 111 9.24 12.31 25.30
N THR A 112 9.86 13.00 26.26
CA THR A 112 9.21 14.11 26.98
C THR A 112 9.85 15.43 26.61
N PHE A 113 9.03 16.49 26.56
CA PHE A 113 9.45 17.83 26.16
C PHE A 113 9.13 18.85 27.25
N SER A 114 10.05 19.77 27.54
CA SER A 114 9.85 20.81 28.56
C SER A 114 8.79 21.84 28.17
N ALA A 115 8.62 22.09 26.87
CA ALA A 115 7.57 22.94 26.32
C ALA A 115 7.24 22.52 24.88
N SER A 116 5.95 22.51 24.52
CA SER A 116 5.51 22.25 23.14
C SER A 116 5.42 23.51 22.30
N THR A 117 5.34 24.69 22.91
CA THR A 117 5.23 25.99 22.23
C THR A 117 6.43 26.88 22.53
N GLY A 118 7.49 26.82 21.72
CA GLY A 118 8.70 27.62 21.89
C GLY A 118 9.67 27.43 20.72
N SER A 119 10.58 28.40 20.51
CA SER A 119 11.62 28.29 19.47
C SER A 119 12.64 27.18 19.75
N SER A 120 12.64 26.63 20.95
CA SER A 120 13.46 25.49 21.37
C SER A 120 12.70 24.67 22.41
N THR A 121 13.05 23.40 22.53
CA THR A 121 12.52 22.54 23.59
C THR A 121 13.59 21.59 24.11
N LEU A 122 13.53 21.26 25.40
CA LEU A 122 14.37 20.23 26.01
C LEU A 122 13.70 18.88 25.80
N VAL A 123 14.35 17.99 25.07
CA VAL A 123 13.94 16.61 24.83
C VAL A 123 14.61 15.71 25.85
N THR A 124 13.85 14.86 26.52
CA THR A 124 14.39 13.83 27.41
C THR A 124 13.93 12.45 26.92
N LEU A 125 14.90 11.58 26.68
CA LEU A 125 14.65 10.19 26.33
C LEU A 125 14.52 9.35 27.61
N PRO A 126 13.53 8.45 27.72
CA PRO A 126 13.40 7.56 28.86
C PRO A 126 14.57 6.58 28.91
N THR A 127 14.81 5.98 30.08
CA THR A 127 15.60 4.74 30.14
C THR A 127 14.71 3.58 29.74
N ILE A 128 15.02 2.92 28.62
CA ILE A 128 14.30 1.72 28.19
C ILE A 128 14.96 0.50 28.83
N THR A 129 14.16 -0.30 29.54
CA THR A 129 14.63 -1.51 30.23
C THR A 129 14.40 -2.79 29.41
N ASN A 130 13.59 -2.73 28.36
CA ASN A 130 13.30 -3.86 27.48
C ASN A 130 13.26 -3.41 26.01
N TYR A 131 14.43 -3.33 25.39
CA TYR A 131 14.57 -2.90 23.99
C TYR A 131 13.93 -3.87 22.99
N LYS A 132 13.81 -5.16 23.30
CA LYS A 132 13.10 -6.12 22.45
C LYS A 132 11.63 -5.78 22.31
N ALA A 133 10.99 -5.48 23.44
CA ALA A 133 9.59 -5.06 23.45
C ALA A 133 9.40 -3.71 22.75
N GLU A 134 10.39 -2.81 22.83
CA GLU A 134 10.35 -1.55 22.09
C GLU A 134 10.46 -1.76 20.58
N LEU A 135 11.46 -2.51 20.11
CA LEU A 135 11.63 -2.85 18.68
C LEU A 135 10.34 -3.43 18.08
N VAL A 136 9.69 -4.33 18.81
CA VAL A 136 8.47 -5.00 18.36
C VAL A 136 7.26 -4.06 18.23
N LYS A 137 7.26 -2.89 18.88
CA LYS A 137 6.24 -1.86 18.61
C LYS A 137 6.39 -1.24 17.23
N HIS A 138 7.63 -1.20 16.71
CA HIS A 138 7.99 -0.55 15.46
C HIS A 138 8.01 -1.50 14.26
N VAL A 139 8.13 -2.82 14.49
CA VAL A 139 7.96 -3.82 13.41
C VAL A 139 6.50 -3.77 12.92
N GLY A 140 6.33 -3.23 11.72
CA GLY A 140 5.04 -2.93 11.12
C GLY A 140 4.21 -4.19 10.90
N GLY A 141 3.00 -4.16 11.45
CA GLY A 141 2.08 -5.29 11.49
C GLY A 141 1.56 -5.62 12.88
N LEU A 142 2.20 -5.15 13.97
CA LEU A 142 1.70 -5.45 15.31
C LEU A 142 0.61 -4.52 15.83
N LEU A 143 0.56 -3.24 15.45
CA LEU A 143 -0.32 -2.29 16.13
C LEU A 143 -1.19 -1.56 15.12
N ILE A 144 -2.28 -2.21 14.69
CA ILE A 144 -3.45 -1.45 14.23
C ILE A 144 -4.40 -1.40 15.42
N THR A 145 -4.44 -0.27 16.11
CA THR A 145 -5.54 0.05 17.01
C THR A 145 -6.81 0.22 16.20
N GLU A 146 -7.72 -0.74 16.25
CA GLU A 146 -9.13 -0.42 16.10
C GLU A 146 -9.55 0.40 17.32
N GLU A 147 -10.32 1.48 17.13
CA GLU A 147 -10.74 2.40 18.20
C GLU A 147 -11.52 1.75 19.36
N THR A 148 -11.83 0.46 19.28
CA THR A 148 -12.59 -0.26 20.30
C THR A 148 -11.94 -1.52 20.86
N THR A 149 -10.83 -2.02 20.28
CA THR A 149 -10.14 -3.21 20.80
C THR A 149 -8.61 -3.07 20.68
N THR A 150 -7.90 -3.28 21.79
CA THR A 150 -6.44 -3.27 21.89
C THR A 150 -5.82 -4.52 21.24
N THR A 151 -6.15 -4.79 19.99
CA THR A 151 -5.83 -6.04 19.32
C THR A 151 -4.59 -5.88 18.45
N VAL A 152 -3.56 -6.66 18.75
CA VAL A 152 -2.30 -6.72 18.00
C VAL A 152 -2.49 -7.56 16.74
N VAL A 153 -2.43 -6.97 15.55
CA VAL A 153 -2.80 -7.65 14.28
C VAL A 153 -1.78 -8.72 13.84
N SER A 154 -0.52 -8.60 14.23
CA SER A 154 0.51 -9.61 13.94
C SER A 154 0.87 -10.44 15.17
N ASP A 155 -0.09 -10.94 15.96
CA ASP A 155 0.20 -11.95 16.98
C ASP A 155 0.48 -13.32 16.34
N ARG A 156 1.70 -13.48 15.81
CA ARG A 156 2.16 -14.65 15.05
C ARG A 156 3.35 -15.32 15.74
N THR A 157 3.48 -16.63 15.54
CA THR A 157 4.67 -17.38 15.94
C THR A 157 5.62 -17.52 14.75
N ALA A 158 6.70 -16.75 14.71
CA ALA A 158 7.59 -16.66 13.55
C ALA A 158 8.98 -16.09 13.91
N VAL A 159 9.88 -16.10 12.92
CA VAL A 159 11.04 -15.20 12.88
C VAL A 159 10.51 -13.78 12.67
N VAL A 160 11.04 -12.82 13.43
CA VAL A 160 10.59 -11.43 13.38
C VAL A 160 11.33 -10.70 12.25
N PRO A 161 10.63 -10.20 11.21
CA PRO A 161 11.24 -9.32 10.23
C PRO A 161 11.68 -8.01 10.89
N VAL A 162 12.80 -7.48 10.42
CA VAL A 162 13.34 -6.22 10.92
C VAL A 162 13.88 -5.45 9.72
N ASN A 163 13.28 -4.30 9.43
CA ASN A 163 13.78 -3.37 8.43
C ASN A 163 14.66 -2.27 9.07
N PRO A 164 15.41 -1.48 8.28
CA PRO A 164 16.28 -0.43 8.82
C PRO A 164 15.55 0.61 9.68
N LEU A 165 14.34 1.02 9.30
CA LEU A 165 13.53 1.96 10.07
C LEU A 165 13.16 1.38 11.44
N ASN A 166 12.84 0.10 11.56
CA ASN A 166 12.45 -0.49 12.85
C ASN A 166 13.58 -0.36 13.87
N LEU A 167 14.83 -0.59 13.46
CA LEU A 167 16.01 -0.42 14.32
C LEU A 167 16.23 1.04 14.71
N GLU A 168 16.04 1.95 13.74
CA GLU A 168 16.14 3.39 13.98
C GLU A 168 15.06 3.85 14.98
N GLU A 169 13.79 3.50 14.76
CA GLU A 169 12.66 3.92 15.61
C GLU A 169 12.71 3.33 17.02
N ALA A 170 13.26 2.11 17.16
CA ALA A 170 13.48 1.48 18.45
C ALA A 170 14.49 2.21 19.35
N SER A 171 15.29 3.10 18.78
CA SER A 171 16.35 3.82 19.46
C SER A 171 16.33 5.33 19.25
N THR A 172 15.39 5.88 18.49
CA THR A 172 15.31 7.33 18.20
C THR A 172 13.96 7.89 18.55
N ALA A 173 13.90 9.15 18.97
CA ALA A 173 12.67 9.92 19.00
C ALA A 173 12.72 10.96 17.87
N GLU A 174 11.74 10.95 16.98
CA GLU A 174 11.62 11.93 15.91
C GLU A 174 10.61 13.02 16.27
N LEU A 175 11.02 14.28 16.16
CA LEU A 175 10.19 15.43 16.45
C LEU A 175 9.93 16.25 15.18
N LYS A 176 8.67 16.68 15.02
CA LYS A 176 8.27 17.72 14.09
C LYS A 176 8.20 19.07 14.80
N LEU A 177 8.96 20.03 14.27
CA LEU A 177 8.76 21.45 14.56
C LEU A 177 7.87 22.05 13.47
N ARG A 178 6.70 22.53 13.85
CA ARG A 178 5.83 23.34 13.02
C ARG A 178 5.98 24.83 13.34
N VAL A 179 6.11 25.66 12.32
CA VAL A 179 6.31 27.11 12.41
C VAL A 179 5.21 27.82 11.61
N ALA A 180 4.36 28.58 12.30
CA ALA A 180 3.46 29.52 11.64
C ALA A 180 4.18 30.86 11.42
N THR A 181 3.93 31.51 10.29
CA THR A 181 4.62 32.77 9.93
C THR A 181 3.66 33.96 9.89
N ASN A 182 4.23 35.16 9.80
CA ASN A 182 3.48 36.41 9.64
C ASN A 182 2.63 36.46 8.36
N SER A 183 3.00 35.73 7.31
CA SER A 183 2.25 35.65 6.05
C SER A 183 1.03 34.73 6.11
N GLY A 184 0.84 34.00 7.23
CA GLY A 184 -0.20 32.98 7.37
C GLY A 184 0.19 31.60 6.80
N LYS A 185 1.42 31.44 6.30
CA LYS A 185 1.95 30.14 5.87
C LYS A 185 2.47 29.32 7.03
N TYR A 186 2.47 28.00 6.84
CA TYR A 186 3.01 27.03 7.77
C TYR A 186 4.20 26.30 7.14
N PHE A 187 5.29 26.21 7.92
CA PHE A 187 6.46 25.43 7.57
C PHE A 187 6.71 24.38 8.64
N PHE A 188 7.40 23.31 8.30
CA PHE A 188 7.85 22.37 9.31
C PHE A 188 9.23 21.79 9.00
N GLY A 189 9.91 21.29 10.03
CA GLY A 189 11.12 20.49 9.91
C GLY A 189 11.10 19.34 10.90
N LEU A 190 11.94 18.34 10.63
CA LEU A 190 12.12 17.16 11.47
C LEU A 190 13.50 17.19 12.12
N VAL A 191 13.60 16.62 13.31
CA VAL A 191 14.87 16.37 14.02
C VAL A 191 14.77 15.06 14.80
N LYS A 192 15.83 14.25 14.72
CA LYS A 192 15.95 12.99 15.46
C LYS A 192 16.84 13.15 16.69
N VAL A 193 16.42 12.53 17.79
CA VAL A 193 17.24 12.37 19.00
C VAL A 193 17.45 10.88 19.24
N ALA A 194 18.67 10.39 18.99
CA ALA A 194 19.04 8.98 19.10
C ALA A 194 19.55 8.63 20.50
N ASP A 195 19.15 7.46 21.00
CA ASP A 195 19.67 6.79 22.19
C ASP A 195 20.80 5.84 21.79
N SER A 196 22.04 6.30 21.98
CA SER A 196 23.24 5.47 21.77
C SER A 196 23.30 4.21 22.63
N THR A 197 22.70 4.21 23.82
CA THR A 197 22.67 3.02 24.68
C THR A 197 21.64 2.03 24.15
N GLY A 198 20.53 2.55 23.65
CA GLY A 198 19.46 1.75 23.08
C GLY A 198 19.78 1.14 21.75
N GLN A 199 20.41 1.91 20.87
CA GLN A 199 20.90 1.39 19.60
C GLN A 199 21.82 0.19 19.81
N ALA A 200 22.84 0.32 20.66
CA ALA A 200 23.74 -0.78 20.98
C ALA A 200 23.02 -1.97 21.63
N ALA A 201 21.98 -1.73 22.44
CA ALA A 201 21.18 -2.79 23.04
C ALA A 201 20.37 -3.56 21.99
N VAL A 202 19.77 -2.88 21.01
CA VAL A 202 18.97 -3.48 19.93
C VAL A 202 19.85 -4.32 18.99
N GLU A 203 20.99 -3.76 18.56
CA GLU A 203 21.94 -4.42 17.64
C GLU A 203 22.52 -5.75 18.20
N ASN A 204 22.45 -5.97 19.52
CA ASN A 204 22.92 -7.22 20.14
C ASN A 204 21.97 -8.42 19.93
N PHE A 205 20.68 -8.19 19.67
CA PHE A 205 19.68 -9.28 19.58
C PHE A 205 18.85 -9.26 18.29
N ALA A 206 18.98 -8.21 17.48
CA ALA A 206 18.28 -8.07 16.21
C ALA A 206 19.21 -7.52 15.14
N ALA A 207 19.08 -8.06 13.94
CA ALA A 207 19.70 -7.55 12.72
C ALA A 207 18.63 -7.34 11.66
N VAL A 208 18.93 -6.49 10.67
CA VAL A 208 18.05 -6.29 9.52
C VAL A 208 17.86 -7.64 8.82
N ASN A 209 16.61 -8.07 8.66
CA ASN A 209 16.31 -9.38 8.08
C ASN A 209 14.86 -9.41 7.52
N PRO A 210 14.60 -10.25 6.50
CA PRO A 210 13.30 -10.31 5.83
C PRO A 210 12.25 -11.17 6.56
N GLY A 211 12.53 -11.70 7.76
CA GLY A 211 11.60 -12.52 8.53
C GLY A 211 11.39 -13.95 8.00
N ILE A 212 12.17 -14.40 7.01
CA ILE A 212 12.09 -15.76 6.48
C ILE A 212 12.81 -16.77 7.39
N ALA A 213 12.48 -18.04 7.23
CA ALA A 213 13.06 -19.13 8.02
C ALA A 213 14.50 -19.52 7.62
N THR A 214 15.06 -18.94 6.56
CA THR A 214 16.44 -19.16 6.14
C THR A 214 17.30 -17.95 6.54
N VAL A 215 18.22 -18.15 7.48
CA VAL A 215 18.90 -17.09 8.23
C VAL A 215 20.43 -17.21 8.13
N PRO A 216 21.18 -16.10 8.24
CA PRO A 216 22.64 -16.12 8.27
C PRO A 216 23.21 -16.73 9.54
N LEU A 217 24.38 -17.37 9.40
CA LEU A 217 25.20 -17.79 10.53
C LEU A 217 25.68 -16.58 11.34
N ASN A 218 25.89 -16.79 12.63
CA ASN A 218 26.49 -15.83 13.56
C ASN A 218 25.77 -14.47 13.66
N VAL A 219 24.54 -14.38 13.17
CA VAL A 219 23.66 -13.21 13.28
C VAL A 219 22.51 -13.55 14.22
N PRO A 220 22.14 -12.67 15.18
CA PRO A 220 20.99 -12.90 16.06
C PRO A 220 19.68 -13.06 15.29
N VAL A 221 18.91 -14.10 15.64
CA VAL A 221 17.59 -14.37 15.07
C VAL A 221 16.54 -14.06 16.13
N LEU A 222 15.81 -12.96 15.94
CA LEU A 222 14.71 -12.58 16.82
C LEU A 222 13.49 -13.45 16.53
N LEU A 223 12.94 -14.05 17.57
CA LEU A 223 11.78 -14.93 17.55
C LEU A 223 10.64 -14.31 18.34
N ARG A 224 9.42 -14.59 17.88
CA ARG A 224 8.22 -14.24 18.60
C ARG A 224 7.21 -15.38 18.60
N SER A 225 6.44 -15.46 19.68
CA SER A 225 5.26 -16.30 19.81
C SER A 225 4.00 -15.44 19.95
N LYS A 226 2.86 -16.04 19.60
CA LYS A 226 1.54 -15.59 20.05
C LYS A 226 1.51 -15.31 21.54
N THR A 227 0.69 -14.34 21.93
CA THR A 227 0.49 -13.92 23.32
C THR A 227 -0.03 -15.09 24.15
N ALA A 228 0.69 -15.41 25.23
CA ALA A 228 0.39 -16.50 26.13
C ALA A 228 0.71 -16.13 27.59
N GLY A 229 0.15 -16.88 28.55
CA GLY A 229 0.38 -16.65 29.98
C GLY A 229 1.80 -17.00 30.46
N SER A 230 2.53 -17.81 29.69
CA SER A 230 3.93 -18.16 29.93
C SER A 230 4.58 -18.58 28.62
N TYR A 231 5.92 -18.63 28.57
CA TYR A 231 6.68 -19.08 27.42
C TYR A 231 7.75 -20.08 27.84
N ALA A 232 8.02 -21.05 26.97
CA ALA A 232 9.07 -22.03 27.16
C ALA A 232 9.72 -22.31 25.81
N TRP A 233 10.64 -21.44 25.42
CA TRP A 233 11.39 -21.59 24.18
C TRP A 233 12.48 -22.65 24.32
N THR A 234 12.60 -23.49 23.30
CA THR A 234 13.73 -24.40 23.12
C THR A 234 14.15 -24.39 21.66
N VAL A 235 15.46 -24.45 21.43
CA VAL A 235 16.02 -24.56 20.09
C VAL A 235 17.00 -25.73 20.07
N THR A 236 16.85 -26.61 19.10
CA THR A 236 17.78 -27.72 18.85
C THR A 236 18.34 -27.59 17.45
N GLY A 237 19.64 -27.34 17.35
CA GLY A 237 20.36 -27.24 16.09
C GLY A 237 21.06 -28.55 15.71
N PRO A 238 21.85 -28.55 14.63
CA PRO A 238 22.57 -29.73 14.13
C PRO A 238 23.54 -30.34 15.16
N ALA A 239 24.12 -29.51 16.03
CA ALA A 239 25.06 -29.92 17.07
C ALA A 239 24.38 -30.23 18.43
N GLY A 240 23.05 -30.18 18.50
CA GLY A 240 22.27 -30.38 19.73
C GLY A 240 21.59 -29.10 20.24
N PRO A 241 21.20 -29.07 21.53
CA PRO A 241 20.51 -27.93 22.13
C PRO A 241 21.31 -26.62 22.03
N VAL A 242 20.61 -25.53 21.74
CA VAL A 242 21.18 -24.18 21.58
C VAL A 242 20.69 -23.30 22.72
N THR A 243 21.55 -22.41 23.20
CA THR A 243 21.16 -21.39 24.18
C THR A 243 20.15 -20.44 23.56
N VAL A 244 19.02 -20.27 24.25
CA VAL A 244 17.98 -19.30 23.87
C VAL A 244 17.96 -18.19 24.91
N ASN A 245 18.14 -16.96 24.44
CA ASN A 245 18.03 -15.78 25.29
C ASN A 245 16.55 -15.46 25.50
N ASP A 246 16.20 -15.02 26.72
CA ASP A 246 14.81 -14.68 27.10
C ASP A 246 13.79 -15.80 26.83
N SER A 247 14.20 -17.05 27.09
CA SER A 247 13.41 -18.25 26.78
C SER A 247 12.06 -18.36 27.51
N THR A 248 11.81 -17.50 28.50
CA THR A 248 10.53 -17.41 29.24
C THR A 248 9.70 -16.18 28.87
N SER A 249 10.10 -15.44 27.84
CA SER A 249 9.45 -14.24 27.34
C SER A 249 8.76 -14.49 26.00
N GLN A 250 7.82 -13.62 25.63
CA GLN A 250 7.16 -13.67 24.32
C GLN A 250 8.16 -13.52 23.17
N LEU A 251 9.21 -12.75 23.43
CA LEU A 251 10.31 -12.47 22.53
C LEU A 251 11.54 -13.21 23.02
N ALA A 252 12.08 -14.07 22.18
CA ALA A 252 13.30 -14.80 22.45
C ALA A 252 14.24 -14.60 21.26
N ASP A 253 15.53 -14.84 21.46
CA ASP A 253 16.46 -14.89 20.34
C ASP A 253 17.47 -16.02 20.55
N PHE A 254 18.09 -16.40 19.44
CA PHE A 254 19.27 -17.26 19.45
C PHE A 254 20.16 -16.89 18.26
N THR A 255 21.42 -17.28 18.33
CA THR A 255 22.39 -17.09 17.24
C THR A 255 22.81 -18.45 16.71
N PRO A 256 22.52 -18.80 15.43
CA PRO A 256 22.96 -20.05 14.84
C PRO A 256 24.45 -20.00 14.51
N VAL A 257 25.23 -20.88 15.13
CA VAL A 257 26.70 -20.95 14.93
C VAL A 257 27.15 -22.08 13.99
N SER A 258 26.23 -22.91 13.51
CA SER A 258 26.52 -24.00 12.58
C SER A 258 25.46 -24.10 11.49
N ALA A 259 25.89 -24.40 10.28
CA ALA A 259 24.94 -24.52 9.17
C ALA A 259 24.05 -25.75 9.34
N GLY A 260 22.78 -25.63 8.95
CA GLY A 260 21.82 -26.71 8.97
C GLY A 260 20.47 -26.33 9.57
N THR A 261 19.73 -27.35 9.96
CA THR A 261 18.33 -27.21 10.39
C THR A 261 18.23 -27.09 11.90
N TYR A 262 17.52 -26.06 12.35
CA TYR A 262 17.19 -25.78 13.74
C TYR A 262 15.69 -25.99 13.96
N THR A 263 15.35 -26.83 14.93
CA THR A 263 13.98 -26.99 15.39
C THR A 263 13.73 -26.01 16.53
N VAL A 264 12.81 -25.07 16.31
CA VAL A 264 12.39 -24.06 17.28
C VAL A 264 11.03 -24.45 17.85
N SER A 265 10.91 -24.51 19.17
CA SER A 265 9.65 -24.87 19.84
C SER A 265 9.30 -23.89 20.96
N VAL A 266 8.01 -23.57 21.08
CA VAL A 266 7.44 -22.72 22.15
C VAL A 266 6.02 -23.17 22.48
N ASN A 267 5.73 -23.47 23.75
CA ASN A 267 4.37 -23.77 24.24
C ASN A 267 3.57 -24.78 23.38
N SER A 268 4.23 -25.81 22.83
CA SER A 268 3.70 -26.83 21.90
C SER A 268 3.67 -26.47 20.41
N GLN A 269 3.95 -25.22 20.02
CA GLN A 269 4.19 -24.85 18.63
C GLN A 269 5.64 -25.22 18.25
N THR A 270 5.84 -25.63 17.00
CA THR A 270 7.18 -25.91 16.46
C THR A 270 7.26 -25.41 15.03
N PHE A 271 8.37 -24.79 14.69
CA PHE A 271 8.73 -24.43 13.32
C PHE A 271 10.24 -24.64 13.12
N THR A 272 10.65 -24.55 11.87
CA THR A 272 12.03 -24.81 11.47
C THR A 272 12.70 -23.52 11.03
N VAL A 273 13.94 -23.34 11.45
CA VAL A 273 14.87 -22.33 10.93
C VAL A 273 16.02 -23.06 10.27
N HIS A 274 16.50 -22.57 9.14
CA HIS A 274 17.65 -23.10 8.44
C HIS A 274 18.75 -22.04 8.43
N ALA A 275 19.93 -22.37 8.96
CA ALA A 275 21.06 -21.46 8.97
C ALA A 275 22.08 -21.84 7.90
N GLY A 276 22.67 -20.83 7.25
CA GLY A 276 23.69 -20.99 6.23
C GLY A 276 24.59 -19.77 6.08
N ALA A 277 25.64 -19.92 5.28
CA ALA A 277 26.51 -18.83 4.86
C ALA A 277 26.07 -18.30 3.48
N TRP A 278 26.38 -17.04 3.21
CA TRP A 278 26.22 -16.43 1.89
C TRP A 278 27.22 -17.06 0.91
N ARG A 279 26.86 -17.10 -0.37
CA ARG A 279 27.69 -17.69 -1.43
C ARG A 279 27.97 -16.73 -2.57
N GLY A 280 26.99 -15.89 -2.87
CA GLY A 280 26.93 -15.17 -4.13
C GLY A 280 26.62 -16.11 -5.31
N GLU A 281 25.86 -15.59 -6.27
CA GLU A 281 25.45 -16.29 -7.48
C GLU A 281 26.09 -15.72 -8.74
N ILE A 282 26.82 -14.61 -8.63
CA ILE A 282 27.48 -13.98 -9.78
C ILE A 282 28.91 -14.53 -9.89
N ILE A 283 29.23 -15.11 -11.05
CA ILE A 283 30.59 -15.63 -11.34
C ILE A 283 31.37 -14.78 -12.34
N GLY A 284 30.72 -13.76 -12.91
CA GLY A 284 31.33 -12.82 -13.84
C GLY A 284 30.31 -11.85 -14.42
N THR A 285 30.75 -11.03 -15.36
CA THR A 285 29.89 -10.07 -16.05
C THR A 285 30.34 -9.84 -17.49
N ASP A 286 29.42 -9.42 -18.36
CA ASP A 286 29.73 -9.04 -19.74
C ASP A 286 30.16 -7.56 -19.84
N ALA A 287 30.41 -7.09 -21.07
CA ALA A 287 30.85 -5.72 -21.32
C ALA A 287 29.80 -4.62 -20.97
N ASN A 288 28.55 -5.01 -20.78
CA ASN A 288 27.45 -4.12 -20.37
C ASN A 288 27.16 -4.22 -18.86
N ASN A 289 28.02 -4.90 -18.10
CA ASN A 289 27.83 -5.21 -16.68
C ASN A 289 26.60 -6.11 -16.41
N VAL A 290 26.16 -6.91 -17.39
CA VAL A 290 25.13 -7.95 -17.15
C VAL A 290 25.76 -9.10 -16.38
N PRO A 291 25.22 -9.49 -15.21
CA PRO A 291 25.76 -10.59 -14.44
C PRO A 291 25.68 -11.92 -15.21
N THR A 292 26.70 -12.75 -15.03
CA THR A 292 26.70 -14.16 -15.41
C THR A 292 26.36 -14.97 -14.16
N PRO A 293 25.16 -15.58 -14.08
CA PRO A 293 24.79 -16.45 -12.97
C PRO A 293 25.63 -17.72 -12.93
N ASP A 294 25.81 -18.27 -11.74
CA ASP A 294 26.52 -19.52 -11.53
C ASP A 294 25.81 -20.70 -12.21
N THR A 295 26.60 -21.56 -12.86
CA THR A 295 26.11 -22.80 -13.47
C THR A 295 25.57 -23.80 -12.46
N ASP A 296 26.02 -23.72 -11.20
CA ASP A 296 25.47 -24.55 -10.12
C ASP A 296 23.99 -24.22 -9.85
N CYS A 297 23.59 -22.95 -10.03
CA CYS A 297 22.21 -22.51 -9.86
C CYS A 297 21.38 -22.77 -11.14
N THR A 298 21.90 -22.33 -12.29
CA THR A 298 21.19 -22.43 -13.58
C THR A 298 21.10 -23.87 -14.11
N GLY A 299 21.92 -24.79 -13.59
CA GLY A 299 21.78 -26.23 -13.86
C GLY A 299 20.43 -26.80 -13.44
N CYS A 300 19.83 -26.27 -12.37
CA CYS A 300 18.49 -26.66 -11.87
C CYS A 300 17.40 -25.64 -12.24
N HIS A 301 17.72 -24.34 -12.26
CA HIS A 301 16.78 -23.28 -12.64
C HIS A 301 16.73 -23.11 -14.17
N ASN A 302 16.10 -24.06 -14.85
CA ASN A 302 16.14 -24.22 -16.31
C ASN A 302 14.75 -24.46 -16.94
N ASN A 303 13.68 -24.11 -16.23
CA ASN A 303 12.28 -24.39 -16.56
C ASN A 303 11.93 -25.89 -16.70
N THR A 304 12.86 -26.80 -16.37
CA THR A 304 12.65 -28.25 -16.36
C THR A 304 12.63 -28.80 -14.94
N THR A 305 13.65 -28.47 -14.14
CA THR A 305 13.74 -28.87 -12.73
C THR A 305 13.10 -27.83 -11.82
N ALA A 306 13.44 -26.56 -12.02
CA ALA A 306 12.81 -25.42 -11.37
C ALA A 306 12.62 -24.28 -12.38
N THR A 307 11.72 -23.35 -12.09
CA THR A 307 11.51 -22.15 -12.91
C THR A 307 12.82 -21.38 -13.05
N ASP A 308 13.13 -20.95 -14.27
CA ASP A 308 14.25 -20.07 -14.56
C ASP A 308 13.88 -18.63 -14.20
N ASN A 309 14.23 -18.24 -12.98
CA ASN A 309 14.15 -16.84 -12.52
C ASN A 309 15.46 -16.08 -12.75
N PHE A 310 16.55 -16.75 -13.16
CA PHE A 310 17.85 -16.13 -13.40
C PHE A 310 17.89 -15.35 -14.71
N THR A 311 17.28 -15.89 -15.76
CA THR A 311 17.17 -15.21 -17.05
C THR A 311 16.46 -13.86 -16.96
N PRO A 312 15.28 -13.73 -16.33
CA PRO A 312 14.68 -12.41 -16.11
C PRO A 312 15.48 -11.59 -15.08
N TRP A 313 15.91 -12.18 -13.95
CA TRP A 313 16.60 -11.45 -12.87
C TRP A 313 17.85 -10.72 -13.35
N LYS A 314 18.70 -11.32 -14.18
CA LYS A 314 19.96 -10.66 -14.62
C LYS A 314 19.74 -9.39 -15.45
N THR A 315 18.50 -9.13 -15.87
CA THR A 315 18.07 -7.90 -16.58
C THR A 315 17.25 -6.96 -15.69
N SER A 316 17.05 -7.32 -14.43
CA SER A 316 16.35 -6.51 -13.43
C SER A 316 17.27 -5.46 -12.80
N GLY A 317 16.67 -4.44 -12.20
CA GLY A 317 17.41 -3.39 -11.49
C GLY A 317 18.15 -3.95 -10.28
N HIS A 318 17.60 -4.99 -9.65
CA HIS A 318 18.26 -5.71 -8.55
C HIS A 318 19.62 -6.26 -8.97
N ALA A 319 19.72 -6.86 -10.16
CA ALA A 319 20.97 -7.40 -10.69
C ALA A 319 22.02 -6.34 -11.08
N HIS A 320 21.65 -5.06 -11.09
CA HIS A 320 22.52 -3.99 -11.55
C HIS A 320 22.71 -2.83 -10.57
N ILE A 321 21.97 -2.76 -9.46
CA ILE A 321 21.94 -1.59 -8.58
C ILE A 321 23.33 -1.19 -8.04
N PHE A 322 24.17 -2.16 -7.66
CA PHE A 322 25.54 -1.88 -7.22
C PHE A 322 26.38 -1.39 -8.39
N SER A 323 26.35 -2.11 -9.52
CA SER A 323 27.16 -1.76 -10.69
C SER A 323 26.85 -0.35 -11.22
N GLN A 324 25.57 0.03 -11.23
CA GLN A 324 25.12 1.35 -11.66
C GLN A 324 25.58 2.45 -10.74
N ASN A 325 25.37 2.29 -9.43
CA ASN A 325 25.74 3.33 -8.46
C ASN A 325 27.25 3.44 -8.31
N LEU A 326 27.98 2.32 -8.34
CA LEU A 326 29.43 2.34 -8.37
C LEU A 326 29.93 3.10 -9.59
N ASN A 327 29.43 2.81 -10.80
CA ASN A 327 29.84 3.51 -12.01
C ASN A 327 29.39 4.98 -12.05
N ALA A 328 28.22 5.31 -11.49
CA ALA A 328 27.71 6.69 -11.46
C ALA A 328 28.52 7.61 -10.54
N GLY A 329 29.11 7.06 -9.46
CA GLY A 329 29.83 7.84 -8.46
C GLY A 329 28.91 8.69 -7.59
N GLY A 330 29.35 9.90 -7.24
CA GLY A 330 28.58 10.79 -6.37
C GLY A 330 28.64 10.41 -4.89
N HIS A 331 27.50 10.01 -4.32
CA HIS A 331 27.34 9.73 -2.88
C HIS A 331 27.38 8.24 -2.53
N TYR A 332 27.61 7.37 -3.52
CA TYR A 332 27.64 5.94 -3.30
C TYR A 332 28.82 5.52 -2.41
N GLY A 333 28.56 4.70 -1.40
CA GLY A 333 29.57 4.29 -0.41
C GLY A 333 29.04 3.21 0.53
N PRO A 334 29.78 2.92 1.62
CA PRO A 334 29.48 1.83 2.55
C PRO A 334 28.07 1.85 3.14
N ASP A 335 27.49 3.03 3.34
CA ASP A 335 26.12 3.20 3.84
C ASP A 335 25.07 2.56 2.90
N CYS A 336 25.40 2.32 1.64
CA CYS A 336 24.51 1.67 0.66
C CYS A 336 24.65 0.14 0.60
N PHE A 337 25.70 -0.43 1.21
CA PHE A 337 26.00 -1.87 1.10
C PHE A 337 24.99 -2.79 1.78
N PRO A 338 24.36 -2.42 2.92
CA PRO A 338 23.31 -3.25 3.53
C PRO A 338 22.20 -3.63 2.55
N CYS A 339 21.89 -2.76 1.59
CA CYS A 339 20.83 -2.98 0.61
C CYS A 339 21.31 -3.44 -0.77
N HIS A 340 22.56 -3.13 -1.14
CA HIS A 340 23.06 -3.31 -2.52
C HIS A 340 24.15 -4.39 -2.66
N THR A 341 24.38 -5.17 -1.62
CA THR A 341 25.33 -6.30 -1.63
C THR A 341 24.72 -7.50 -0.91
N VAL A 342 25.32 -8.68 -1.08
CA VAL A 342 24.89 -9.90 -0.43
C VAL A 342 25.51 -10.01 0.96
N GLY A 343 24.66 -10.20 1.97
CA GLY A 343 25.10 -10.61 3.30
C GLY A 343 25.87 -9.59 4.13
N PHE A 344 25.85 -8.31 3.73
CA PHE A 344 26.57 -7.26 4.45
C PHE A 344 26.05 -7.08 5.88
N ASP A 345 26.95 -7.18 6.85
CA ASP A 345 26.70 -6.88 8.26
C ASP A 345 27.85 -6.01 8.82
N THR A 346 27.55 -5.07 9.72
CA THR A 346 28.59 -4.24 10.35
C THR A 346 29.15 -4.88 11.63
N ASN A 347 28.51 -5.93 12.13
CA ASN A 347 28.93 -6.67 13.30
C ASN A 347 30.11 -7.58 12.95
N PRO A 348 31.32 -7.37 13.52
CA PRO A 348 32.49 -8.19 13.23
C PRO A 348 32.37 -9.65 13.68
N LEU A 349 31.33 -10.00 14.44
CA LEU A 349 31.03 -11.38 14.83
C LEU A 349 30.16 -12.11 13.80
N ALA A 350 29.53 -11.40 12.87
CA ALA A 350 28.66 -11.95 11.83
C ALA A 350 29.44 -12.65 10.71
N VAL A 351 30.36 -13.56 11.07
CA VAL A 351 31.19 -14.30 10.10
C VAL A 351 30.31 -15.32 9.38
N ASN A 352 29.79 -14.94 8.23
CA ASN A 352 28.77 -15.65 7.47
C ASN A 352 29.05 -15.66 5.96
N ASN A 353 30.25 -15.24 5.55
CA ASN A 353 30.72 -15.14 4.17
C ASN A 353 29.99 -14.06 3.34
N GLY A 354 29.44 -13.03 4.00
CA GLY A 354 28.86 -11.86 3.34
C GLY A 354 29.89 -10.96 2.64
N PHE A 355 29.42 -9.86 2.04
CA PHE A 355 30.26 -8.90 1.33
C PHE A 355 31.39 -8.33 2.21
N ASP A 356 31.11 -8.03 3.47
CA ASP A 356 32.07 -7.50 4.44
C ASP A 356 33.11 -8.53 4.93
N ASP A 357 32.79 -9.82 4.83
CA ASP A 357 33.69 -10.94 5.13
C ASP A 357 34.67 -11.27 4.00
N GLN A 358 34.42 -10.77 2.78
CA GLN A 358 35.23 -11.13 1.63
C GLN A 358 36.66 -10.56 1.74
N PRO A 359 37.67 -11.30 1.21
CA PRO A 359 39.03 -10.82 1.16
C PRO A 359 39.14 -9.42 0.56
N ASN A 360 39.97 -8.58 1.18
CA ASN A 360 40.25 -7.20 0.77
C ASN A 360 39.07 -6.21 0.89
N TYR A 361 38.00 -6.52 1.62
CA TYR A 361 36.92 -5.56 1.91
C TYR A 361 37.46 -4.22 2.44
N SER A 362 38.30 -4.26 3.48
CA SER A 362 38.95 -3.08 4.07
C SER A 362 39.82 -2.29 3.08
N THR A 363 40.40 -2.97 2.09
CA THR A 363 41.19 -2.31 1.03
C THR A 363 40.27 -1.71 -0.04
N PHE A 364 39.13 -2.33 -0.33
CA PHE A 364 38.14 -1.81 -1.27
C PHE A 364 37.54 -0.50 -0.78
N ILE A 365 37.03 -0.46 0.45
CA ILE A 365 36.47 0.78 1.03
C ILE A 365 37.48 1.90 1.25
N ALA A 366 38.77 1.58 1.37
CA ALA A 366 39.85 2.57 1.39
C ALA A 366 40.28 3.05 -0.02
N ASP A 367 39.86 2.37 -1.09
CA ASP A 367 40.24 2.70 -2.46
C ASP A 367 39.41 3.87 -3.01
N THR A 368 39.97 5.08 -2.90
CA THR A 368 39.37 6.30 -3.45
C THR A 368 39.05 6.25 -4.95
N SER A 369 39.70 5.35 -5.73
CA SER A 369 39.39 5.19 -7.16
C SER A 369 38.06 4.47 -7.40
N MET A 370 37.59 3.69 -6.42
CA MET A 370 36.28 3.02 -6.43
C MET A 370 35.15 3.94 -5.95
N PHE A 371 35.46 5.03 -5.25
CA PHE A 371 34.44 5.96 -4.71
C PHE A 371 34.65 7.39 -5.18
N ALA A 372 35.27 7.58 -6.34
CA ALA A 372 35.42 8.91 -6.92
C ALA A 372 34.05 9.50 -7.31
N THR A 373 33.87 10.78 -7.04
CA THR A 373 32.59 11.50 -7.25
C THR A 373 32.19 11.57 -8.73
N SER A 374 33.16 11.53 -9.65
CA SER A 374 32.91 11.51 -11.09
C SER A 374 32.40 10.15 -11.56
N ALA A 375 31.44 10.15 -12.49
CA ALA A 375 31.01 8.95 -13.17
C ALA A 375 32.17 8.30 -13.96
N ASP A 376 32.24 6.98 -13.91
CA ASP A 376 33.19 6.15 -14.63
C ASP A 376 32.52 4.81 -15.01
N PRO A 377 32.13 4.62 -16.28
CA PRO A 377 31.40 3.43 -16.71
C PRO A 377 32.22 2.13 -16.65
N ALA A 378 33.55 2.23 -16.47
CA ALA A 378 34.43 1.07 -16.40
C ALA A 378 34.78 0.66 -14.96
N ARG A 379 34.27 1.35 -13.93
CA ARG A 379 34.68 1.13 -12.54
C ARG A 379 34.31 -0.26 -12.03
N TYR A 380 33.08 -0.70 -12.27
CA TYR A 380 32.63 -2.04 -11.93
C TYR A 380 33.39 -3.13 -12.71
N GLN A 381 33.63 -2.92 -14.01
CA GLN A 381 34.46 -3.83 -14.81
C GLN A 381 35.89 -3.93 -14.26
N ARG A 382 36.46 -2.81 -13.77
CA ARG A 382 37.78 -2.83 -13.12
C ARG A 382 37.79 -3.65 -11.85
N MET A 383 36.74 -3.55 -11.03
CA MET A 383 36.56 -4.39 -9.84
C MET A 383 36.62 -5.88 -10.20
N TRP A 384 35.90 -6.31 -11.23
CA TRP A 384 35.92 -7.70 -11.72
C TRP A 384 37.27 -8.12 -12.30
N SER A 385 37.94 -7.24 -13.05
CA SER A 385 39.25 -7.53 -13.63
C SER A 385 40.40 -7.51 -12.61
N SER A 386 40.14 -7.02 -11.40
CA SER A 386 41.12 -6.91 -10.34
C SER A 386 41.27 -8.24 -9.62
N ALA A 387 42.50 -8.77 -9.59
CA ALA A 387 42.83 -9.90 -8.73
C ALA A 387 42.66 -9.59 -7.23
N THR A 388 42.56 -8.32 -6.86
CA THR A 388 42.32 -7.87 -5.47
C THR A 388 40.85 -7.96 -5.07
N TYR A 389 39.92 -7.65 -5.97
CA TYR A 389 38.50 -7.45 -5.64
C TYR A 389 37.56 -8.51 -6.23
N SER A 390 38.08 -9.51 -6.93
CA SER A 390 37.26 -10.51 -7.61
C SER A 390 36.38 -11.35 -6.66
N ALA A 391 36.75 -11.52 -5.39
CA ALA A 391 35.92 -12.20 -4.40
C ALA A 391 34.73 -11.32 -3.98
N LEU A 392 34.98 -10.06 -3.59
CA LEU A 392 33.96 -9.06 -3.32
C LEU A 392 32.97 -8.89 -4.49
N ALA A 393 33.48 -8.92 -5.72
CA ALA A 393 32.66 -8.69 -6.91
C ALA A 393 31.52 -9.72 -7.03
N LYS A 394 31.72 -10.95 -6.53
CA LYS A 394 30.70 -12.01 -6.52
C LYS A 394 29.51 -11.73 -5.61
N GLU A 395 29.71 -10.88 -4.60
CA GLU A 395 28.70 -10.52 -3.59
C GLU A 395 28.06 -9.13 -3.87
N THR A 396 28.25 -8.60 -5.08
CA THR A 396 27.68 -7.29 -5.48
C THR A 396 26.29 -7.40 -6.08
N ASN A 397 25.53 -6.30 -6.04
CA ASN A 397 24.13 -6.21 -6.45
C ASN A 397 23.17 -6.96 -5.50
N VAL A 398 21.87 -6.84 -5.76
CA VAL A 398 20.84 -7.61 -5.07
C VAL A 398 20.64 -8.92 -5.82
N GLN A 399 20.99 -10.02 -5.16
CA GLN A 399 20.97 -11.38 -5.69
C GLN A 399 19.84 -12.21 -5.06
N CYS A 400 19.65 -13.45 -5.50
CA CYS A 400 18.61 -14.32 -4.96
C CYS A 400 18.71 -14.44 -3.43
N GLU A 401 19.92 -14.51 -2.88
CA GLU A 401 20.11 -14.69 -1.44
C GLU A 401 19.57 -13.49 -0.62
N ASN A 402 19.61 -12.25 -1.13
CA ASN A 402 19.05 -11.09 -0.43
C ASN A 402 17.55 -11.25 -0.10
N CYS A 403 16.79 -11.96 -0.94
CA CYS A 403 15.37 -12.21 -0.76
C CYS A 403 15.05 -13.61 -0.22
N HIS A 404 15.90 -14.60 -0.54
CA HIS A 404 15.69 -16.02 -0.24
C HIS A 404 16.56 -16.54 0.92
N GLY A 405 17.34 -15.66 1.56
CA GLY A 405 18.27 -15.97 2.65
C GLY A 405 19.57 -16.59 2.14
N PRO A 406 20.51 -16.99 3.00
CA PRO A 406 21.74 -17.66 2.60
C PRO A 406 21.51 -19.11 2.15
N GLN A 407 22.36 -19.62 1.26
CA GLN A 407 22.18 -20.95 0.67
C GLN A 407 23.34 -21.93 0.87
N ALA A 408 24.51 -21.49 1.35
CA ALA A 408 25.61 -22.41 1.61
C ALA A 408 25.42 -23.17 2.93
N GLY A 409 25.47 -24.50 2.86
CA GLY A 409 25.50 -25.43 3.98
C GLY A 409 26.89 -25.59 4.61
N ASP A 410 27.03 -26.57 5.52
CA ASP A 410 28.26 -26.79 6.30
C ASP A 410 29.49 -26.99 5.40
N GLY A 411 30.57 -26.26 5.69
CA GLY A 411 31.83 -26.30 4.95
C GLY A 411 31.84 -25.63 3.57
N GLY A 412 30.81 -24.87 3.18
CA GLY A 412 30.78 -24.14 1.90
C GLY A 412 30.66 -25.02 0.65
N VAL A 413 30.33 -26.31 0.81
CA VAL A 413 30.36 -27.33 -0.26
C VAL A 413 28.99 -27.96 -0.57
N GLY A 414 27.89 -27.43 -0.05
CA GLY A 414 26.53 -27.92 -0.36
C GLY A 414 25.45 -26.87 -0.15
N PHE A 415 24.24 -27.13 -0.65
CA PHE A 415 23.08 -26.26 -0.43
C PHE A 415 22.45 -26.53 0.95
N VAL A 416 21.95 -25.49 1.60
CA VAL A 416 21.08 -25.63 2.79
C VAL A 416 19.87 -26.51 2.40
N SER A 417 19.50 -27.44 3.28
CA SER A 417 18.43 -28.44 3.06
C SER A 417 17.03 -27.84 2.74
N SER A 418 16.88 -26.52 2.76
CA SER A 418 15.67 -25.78 2.39
C SER A 418 15.52 -25.53 0.88
N HIS A 419 16.52 -25.84 0.06
CA HIS A 419 16.43 -25.85 -1.41
C HIS A 419 15.62 -27.08 -1.87
N GLU A 420 14.29 -27.05 -1.70
CA GLU A 420 13.41 -28.13 -2.15
C GLU A 420 13.34 -28.21 -3.69
N THR A 421 13.38 -29.42 -4.25
CA THR A 421 13.28 -29.69 -5.70
C THR A 421 11.83 -29.72 -6.21
N SER A 422 10.91 -29.09 -5.50
CA SER A 422 9.47 -29.19 -5.77
C SER A 422 9.01 -28.09 -6.74
N THR A 423 8.41 -28.50 -7.84
CA THR A 423 7.71 -27.61 -8.79
C THR A 423 6.45 -27.06 -8.14
N THR A 424 6.55 -26.02 -7.32
CA THR A 424 5.37 -25.48 -6.62
C THR A 424 4.69 -24.38 -7.43
N ALA A 425 3.35 -24.43 -7.40
CA ALA A 425 2.45 -23.44 -7.98
C ALA A 425 2.74 -22.00 -7.46
N PRO A 426 2.35 -20.96 -8.22
CA PRO A 426 2.50 -19.56 -7.80
C PRO A 426 1.92 -19.29 -6.40
N GLY A 427 2.55 -18.40 -5.64
CA GLY A 427 2.01 -17.90 -4.38
C GLY A 427 2.19 -18.79 -3.14
N ARG A 428 3.13 -19.75 -3.15
CA ARG A 428 3.39 -20.63 -1.99
C ARG A 428 4.48 -20.08 -1.07
N GLU A 429 4.19 -20.07 0.24
CA GLU A 429 5.18 -19.85 1.30
C GLU A 429 6.06 -21.09 1.50
N GLY A 430 7.34 -20.88 1.78
CA GLY A 430 8.31 -21.92 2.05
C GLY A 430 9.52 -21.36 2.82
N PRO A 431 10.48 -22.21 3.22
CA PRO A 431 11.57 -21.75 4.07
C PRO A 431 12.47 -20.67 3.43
N ARG A 432 12.52 -20.63 2.09
CA ARG A 432 13.23 -19.61 1.30
C ARG A 432 12.31 -18.68 0.53
N THR A 433 11.01 -18.95 0.43
CA THR A 433 10.08 -18.18 -0.40
C THR A 433 9.00 -17.58 0.49
N SER A 434 8.85 -16.25 0.48
CA SER A 434 7.76 -15.61 1.20
C SER A 434 7.07 -14.54 0.37
N MET A 435 5.75 -14.43 0.55
CA MET A 435 4.94 -13.34 0.03
C MET A 435 4.89 -12.15 1.00
N SER A 436 5.56 -12.21 2.16
CA SER A 436 5.64 -11.07 3.06
C SER A 436 6.29 -9.87 2.37
N ALA A 437 5.74 -8.68 2.61
CA ALA A 437 6.32 -7.45 2.09
C ALA A 437 7.67 -7.15 2.75
N ASP A 438 7.95 -7.71 3.92
CA ASP A 438 9.21 -7.55 4.66
C ASP A 438 10.44 -7.98 3.86
N VAL A 439 10.27 -8.94 2.95
CA VAL A 439 11.30 -9.34 1.98
C VAL A 439 11.76 -8.17 1.11
N CYS A 440 10.86 -7.23 0.84
CA CYS A 440 11.17 -5.99 0.14
C CYS A 440 11.57 -4.87 1.11
N GLY A 441 11.02 -4.89 2.34
CA GLY A 441 11.24 -3.89 3.39
C GLY A 441 12.68 -3.76 3.85
N ILE A 442 13.49 -4.82 3.76
CA ILE A 442 14.94 -4.76 4.05
C ILE A 442 15.67 -3.67 3.25
N CYS A 443 15.28 -3.44 1.99
CA CYS A 443 15.91 -2.43 1.12
C CYS A 443 14.99 -1.25 0.80
N HIS A 444 13.68 -1.48 0.77
CA HIS A 444 12.66 -0.47 0.47
C HIS A 444 11.98 0.08 1.73
N GLY A 445 12.62 -0.11 2.89
CA GLY A 445 12.14 0.33 4.20
C GLY A 445 13.07 1.32 4.91
N GLU A 446 13.85 2.11 4.16
CA GLU A 446 14.80 3.10 4.70
C GLU A 446 14.38 4.55 4.34
N PRO A 447 13.52 5.20 5.14
CA PRO A 447 13.18 6.60 4.96
C PRO A 447 14.38 7.53 5.21
N LEU A 448 14.43 8.72 4.62
CA LEU A 448 13.44 9.31 3.72
C LEU A 448 13.67 8.94 2.24
N ARG A 449 14.68 8.13 1.91
CA ARG A 449 15.13 7.93 0.52
C ARG A 449 14.49 6.73 -0.15
N HIS A 450 14.09 5.71 0.62
CA HIS A 450 13.65 4.42 0.08
C HIS A 450 12.32 3.95 0.66
N ALA A 451 11.49 4.80 1.27
CA ALA A 451 10.34 4.40 2.11
C ALA A 451 9.08 3.90 1.36
N ARG A 452 9.22 3.18 0.24
CA ARG A 452 8.05 2.61 -0.47
C ARG A 452 7.35 1.57 0.39
N PHE A 453 8.09 0.82 1.21
CA PHE A 453 7.55 -0.13 2.17
C PHE A 453 6.65 0.60 3.18
N GLN A 454 7.11 1.66 3.83
CA GLN A 454 6.29 2.42 4.79
C GLN A 454 5.06 3.05 4.13
N GLN A 455 5.20 3.61 2.92
CA GLN A 455 4.06 4.15 2.18
C GLN A 455 3.00 3.07 1.89
N TRP A 456 3.44 1.83 1.61
CA TRP A 456 2.56 0.69 1.43
C TRP A 456 1.95 0.20 2.75
N GLU A 457 2.73 0.12 3.83
CA GLU A 457 2.28 -0.25 5.18
C GLU A 457 1.16 0.67 5.65
N GLU A 458 1.28 1.96 5.33
CA GLU A 458 0.27 2.98 5.61
C GLU A 458 -0.97 2.88 4.71
N SER A 459 -0.88 2.15 3.60
CA SER A 459 -1.99 2.03 2.66
C SER A 459 -3.00 0.94 3.07
N GLY A 460 -4.20 0.99 2.47
CA GLY A 460 -5.18 -0.10 2.62
C GLY A 460 -4.68 -1.46 2.11
N HIS A 461 -3.65 -1.50 1.25
CA HIS A 461 -3.03 -2.74 0.76
C HIS A 461 -2.11 -3.41 1.79
N GLY A 462 -1.69 -2.69 2.83
CA GLY A 462 -0.96 -3.22 3.98
C GLY A 462 -1.85 -3.84 5.07
N ASN A 463 -3.18 -3.88 4.88
CA ASN A 463 -4.12 -4.28 5.92
C ASN A 463 -4.18 -5.81 6.13
N PHE A 464 -3.42 -6.28 7.11
CA PHE A 464 -3.40 -7.69 7.53
C PHE A 464 -4.73 -8.20 8.10
N ALA A 465 -5.47 -7.37 8.85
CA ALA A 465 -6.75 -7.77 9.43
C ALA A 465 -7.76 -8.11 8.31
N LEU A 466 -7.83 -7.25 7.30
CA LEU A 466 -8.65 -7.49 6.12
C LEU A 466 -8.21 -8.74 5.35
N ALA A 467 -6.90 -8.98 5.23
CA ALA A 467 -6.39 -10.19 4.59
C ALA A 467 -6.76 -11.47 5.35
N VAL A 468 -6.82 -11.43 6.68
CA VAL A 468 -7.32 -12.55 7.49
C VAL A 468 -8.82 -12.73 7.28
N ASP A 469 -9.61 -11.67 7.41
CA ASP A 469 -11.08 -11.73 7.37
C ASP A 469 -11.63 -12.15 6.00
N GLU A 470 -11.03 -11.65 4.93
CA GLU A 470 -11.44 -11.96 3.56
C GLU A 470 -10.64 -13.13 2.96
N GLY A 471 -9.43 -13.38 3.42
CA GLY A 471 -8.60 -14.47 2.93
C GLY A 471 -8.92 -15.83 3.54
N LEU A 472 -9.40 -15.87 4.79
CA LEU A 472 -9.64 -17.10 5.56
C LEU A 472 -11.11 -17.19 6.01
N ALA A 473 -11.68 -18.40 6.03
CA ALA A 473 -13.08 -18.59 6.43
C ALA A 473 -13.28 -18.41 7.95
N THR A 474 -12.26 -18.75 8.73
CA THR A 474 -12.20 -18.63 10.19
C THR A 474 -10.74 -18.46 10.62
N ALA A 475 -10.49 -17.98 11.84
CA ALA A 475 -9.15 -17.90 12.43
C ALA A 475 -8.44 -19.27 12.56
N SER A 476 -9.18 -20.39 12.51
CA SER A 476 -8.65 -21.75 12.54
C SER A 476 -8.48 -22.38 11.15
N SER A 477 -8.78 -21.64 10.08
CA SER A 477 -8.66 -22.13 8.71
C SER A 477 -7.20 -22.42 8.36
N THR A 478 -7.00 -23.48 7.59
CA THR A 478 -5.70 -23.90 7.06
C THR A 478 -5.60 -23.72 5.55
N THR A 479 -6.62 -23.11 4.94
CA THR A 479 -6.70 -22.86 3.50
C THR A 479 -7.36 -21.52 3.20
N LEU A 480 -7.04 -20.95 2.04
CA LEU A 480 -7.65 -19.72 1.53
C LEU A 480 -9.13 -19.90 1.14
N ARG A 481 -9.91 -18.82 1.26
CA ARG A 481 -11.24 -18.67 0.65
C ARG A 481 -11.11 -18.51 -0.86
N ASP A 482 -11.93 -19.24 -1.60
CA ASP A 482 -11.78 -19.36 -3.04
C ASP A 482 -12.17 -18.10 -3.83
N SER A 483 -13.20 -17.37 -3.40
CA SER A 483 -13.70 -16.17 -4.10
C SER A 483 -13.03 -14.87 -3.67
N CYS A 484 -12.82 -14.70 -2.36
CA CYS A 484 -12.30 -13.46 -1.77
C CYS A 484 -10.77 -13.35 -1.85
N ALA A 485 -10.05 -14.45 -1.62
CA ALA A 485 -8.60 -14.44 -1.52
C ALA A 485 -7.88 -14.09 -2.84
N ARG A 486 -8.58 -14.15 -3.98
CA ARG A 486 -8.12 -13.68 -5.30
C ARG A 486 -7.56 -12.26 -5.27
N CYS A 487 -8.18 -11.40 -4.46
CA CYS A 487 -7.84 -9.98 -4.39
C CYS A 487 -7.42 -9.53 -2.99
N HIS A 488 -7.75 -10.31 -1.95
CA HIS A 488 -7.48 -9.97 -0.54
C HIS A 488 -6.32 -10.77 0.08
N THR A 489 -5.64 -11.62 -0.69
CA THR A 489 -4.36 -12.20 -0.25
C THR A 489 -3.31 -12.16 -1.36
N ALA A 490 -2.03 -11.94 -1.02
CA ALA A 490 -0.95 -12.03 -2.00
C ALA A 490 -0.85 -13.45 -2.59
N GLN A 491 -0.97 -14.49 -1.76
CA GLN A 491 -0.92 -15.88 -2.21
C GLN A 491 -2.02 -16.20 -3.22
N GLY A 492 -3.27 -15.84 -2.89
CA GLY A 492 -4.42 -16.05 -3.75
C GLY A 492 -4.33 -15.25 -5.05
N PHE A 493 -3.84 -14.01 -4.99
CA PHE A 493 -3.65 -13.20 -6.19
C PHE A 493 -2.69 -13.83 -7.19
N MET A 494 -1.56 -14.39 -6.75
CA MET A 494 -0.58 -15.01 -7.67
C MET A 494 -1.17 -16.19 -8.43
N ILE A 495 -2.03 -16.97 -7.78
CA ILE A 495 -2.75 -18.09 -8.40
C ILE A 495 -3.84 -17.54 -9.33
N TYR A 496 -4.60 -16.55 -8.86
CA TYR A 496 -5.66 -15.93 -9.62
C TYR A 496 -5.15 -15.29 -10.91
N LEU A 497 -4.04 -14.57 -10.86
CA LEU A 497 -3.44 -13.93 -12.03
C LEU A 497 -3.12 -14.97 -13.12
N ALA A 498 -2.52 -16.10 -12.75
CA ALA A 498 -2.25 -17.18 -13.69
C ALA A 498 -3.54 -17.79 -14.28
N GLN A 499 -4.59 -17.97 -13.47
CA GLN A 499 -5.90 -18.43 -13.96
C GLN A 499 -6.53 -17.42 -14.92
N LEU A 500 -6.48 -16.14 -14.56
CA LEU A 500 -7.06 -15.05 -15.31
C LEU A 500 -6.38 -14.89 -16.68
N GLN A 501 -5.05 -14.99 -16.72
CA GLN A 501 -4.27 -15.04 -17.96
C GLN A 501 -4.58 -16.28 -18.82
N ALA A 502 -4.96 -17.40 -18.20
CA ALA A 502 -5.44 -18.58 -18.89
C ALA A 502 -6.93 -18.49 -19.33
N GLY A 503 -7.58 -17.33 -19.14
CA GLY A 503 -8.96 -17.09 -19.55
C GLY A 503 -10.02 -17.59 -18.56
N ASN A 504 -9.63 -17.89 -17.31
CA ASN A 504 -10.54 -18.33 -16.26
C ASN A 504 -10.72 -17.24 -15.19
N PRO A 505 -11.82 -16.46 -15.22
CA PRO A 505 -12.13 -15.44 -14.21
C PRO A 505 -12.84 -16.00 -12.97
N GLY A 506 -12.97 -17.32 -12.83
CA GLY A 506 -13.68 -17.99 -11.76
C GLY A 506 -12.98 -17.94 -10.39
N ASN A 507 -13.45 -18.80 -9.48
CA ASN A 507 -12.86 -18.96 -8.15
C ASN A 507 -11.47 -19.60 -8.21
N LEU A 508 -10.70 -19.40 -7.13
CA LEU A 508 -9.45 -20.12 -6.94
C LEU A 508 -9.69 -21.65 -6.86
N PRO A 509 -8.66 -22.47 -7.17
CA PRO A 509 -8.66 -23.88 -6.82
C PRO A 509 -8.86 -24.10 -5.31
N THR A 510 -9.43 -25.25 -4.95
CA THR A 510 -9.65 -25.61 -3.54
C THR A 510 -8.34 -26.03 -2.85
N ASN A 511 -8.32 -25.94 -1.52
CA ASN A 511 -7.22 -26.40 -0.65
C ASN A 511 -5.86 -25.69 -0.84
N ILE A 512 -5.86 -24.40 -1.19
CA ILE A 512 -4.63 -23.60 -1.20
C ILE A 512 -4.19 -23.36 0.26
N PRO A 513 -3.04 -23.87 0.71
CA PRO A 513 -2.64 -23.78 2.12
C PRO A 513 -2.35 -22.34 2.55
N ALA A 514 -2.99 -21.91 3.63
CA ALA A 514 -2.70 -20.65 4.32
C ALA A 514 -3.32 -20.67 5.73
N THR A 515 -2.62 -20.12 6.72
CA THR A 515 -3.15 -19.95 8.08
C THR A 515 -3.15 -18.47 8.45
N ILE A 516 -3.70 -18.13 9.61
CA ILE A 516 -3.60 -16.77 10.18
C ILE A 516 -2.15 -16.29 10.32
N ASP A 517 -1.20 -17.21 10.47
CA ASP A 517 0.22 -16.93 10.62
C ASP A 517 0.94 -16.72 9.28
N THR A 518 0.38 -17.22 8.17
CA THR A 518 1.04 -17.20 6.85
C THR A 518 0.29 -16.37 5.81
N VAL A 519 -0.97 -16.01 6.03
CA VAL A 519 -1.73 -15.18 5.08
C VAL A 519 -1.12 -13.78 4.99
N GLN A 520 -0.97 -13.27 3.76
CA GLN A 520 -0.35 -11.98 3.48
C GLN A 520 -1.34 -11.07 2.75
N PRO A 521 -1.36 -9.75 3.03
CA PRO A 521 -2.20 -8.78 2.34
C PRO A 521 -1.62 -8.49 0.93
N GLN A 522 -1.98 -7.38 0.30
CA GLN A 522 -1.60 -7.06 -1.08
C GLN A 522 -0.18 -6.49 -1.08
N THR A 523 0.81 -7.38 -0.96
CA THR A 523 2.22 -7.02 -0.81
C THR A 523 2.85 -6.51 -2.11
N CYS A 524 4.10 -6.06 -2.05
CA CYS A 524 4.85 -5.56 -3.20
C CYS A 524 4.84 -6.56 -4.38
N GLN A 525 4.97 -7.85 -4.07
CA GLN A 525 4.99 -8.94 -5.06
C GLN A 525 3.66 -9.13 -5.82
N VAL A 526 2.55 -8.58 -5.34
CA VAL A 526 1.26 -8.60 -6.07
C VAL A 526 1.33 -7.75 -7.32
N CYS A 527 1.89 -6.54 -7.21
CA CYS A 527 1.99 -5.62 -8.34
C CYS A 527 3.27 -5.81 -9.14
N HIS A 528 4.38 -6.10 -8.46
CA HIS A 528 5.72 -6.19 -9.05
C HIS A 528 6.24 -7.63 -9.07
N ASP A 529 6.97 -7.98 -10.13
CA ASP A 529 7.81 -9.17 -10.10
C ASP A 529 9.24 -8.76 -9.76
N PRO A 530 9.80 -9.17 -8.60
CA PRO A 530 11.15 -8.77 -8.20
C PRO A 530 12.25 -9.31 -9.13
N HIS A 531 11.93 -10.25 -10.02
CA HIS A 531 12.85 -10.76 -11.04
C HIS A 531 12.67 -10.09 -12.40
N ALA A 532 11.59 -9.33 -12.63
CA ALA A 532 11.32 -8.78 -13.95
C ALA A 532 12.32 -7.67 -14.35
N GLU A 533 12.43 -7.48 -15.66
CA GLU A 533 13.26 -6.45 -16.28
C GLU A 533 12.91 -5.05 -15.74
N GLY A 534 13.95 -4.23 -15.57
CA GLY A 534 13.87 -2.87 -15.03
C GLY A 534 15.26 -2.36 -14.70
N THR A 535 16.05 -2.04 -15.72
CA THR A 535 17.49 -1.77 -15.61
C THR A 535 17.88 -0.40 -15.08
N THR A 536 16.98 0.51 -14.70
CA THR A 536 17.36 1.89 -14.36
C THR A 536 16.91 2.27 -12.95
N SER A 537 17.87 2.42 -12.03
CA SER A 537 17.61 3.13 -10.79
C SER A 537 17.55 4.65 -11.03
N GLY A 538 16.47 5.30 -10.59
CA GLY A 538 16.32 6.76 -10.70
C GLY A 538 15.26 7.21 -11.72
N VAL A 539 15.49 8.32 -12.42
CA VAL A 539 14.55 8.87 -13.41
C VAL A 539 15.19 8.82 -14.81
N PRO A 540 14.55 8.15 -15.79
CA PRO A 540 13.30 7.40 -15.66
C PRO A 540 13.49 6.06 -14.91
N ASN A 541 12.50 5.69 -14.09
CA ASN A 541 12.41 4.37 -13.48
C ASN A 541 11.68 3.46 -14.47
N ASP A 542 12.23 2.26 -14.72
CA ASP A 542 11.68 1.26 -15.63
C ASP A 542 11.14 0.02 -14.90
N ALA A 543 10.94 0.10 -13.59
CA ALA A 543 10.28 -0.96 -12.82
C ALA A 543 8.90 -1.32 -13.41
N THR A 544 8.71 -2.61 -13.67
CA THR A 544 7.52 -3.15 -14.33
C THR A 544 6.44 -3.56 -13.32
N VAL A 545 5.19 -3.63 -13.80
CA VAL A 545 4.06 -4.23 -13.08
C VAL A 545 3.57 -5.45 -13.84
N ARG A 546 2.94 -6.41 -13.15
CA ARG A 546 2.57 -7.72 -13.71
C ARG A 546 1.53 -7.66 -14.85
N VAL A 547 0.70 -6.61 -14.87
CA VAL A 547 -0.33 -6.42 -15.89
C VAL A 547 -0.27 -4.99 -16.39
N THR A 548 -0.04 -4.82 -17.69
CA THR A 548 0.03 -3.53 -18.37
C THR A 548 -0.81 -3.54 -19.65
N GLU A 549 -1.13 -2.36 -20.15
CA GLU A 549 -1.91 -2.08 -21.36
C GLU A 549 -3.38 -2.51 -21.28
N ASN A 550 -3.65 -3.80 -21.09
CA ASN A 550 -4.99 -4.36 -21.06
C ASN A 550 -5.14 -5.35 -19.91
N THR A 551 -6.34 -5.45 -19.34
CA THR A 551 -6.67 -6.56 -18.44
C THR A 551 -7.06 -7.80 -19.27
N PRO A 552 -6.88 -9.03 -18.74
CA PRO A 552 -7.66 -10.16 -19.23
C PRO A 552 -9.17 -9.95 -18.95
N LYS A 553 -10.01 -10.87 -19.41
CA LYS A 553 -11.46 -10.83 -19.13
C LYS A 553 -11.70 -10.95 -17.63
N LEU A 554 -12.29 -9.92 -17.03
CA LEU A 554 -12.47 -9.81 -15.59
C LEU A 554 -13.75 -10.52 -15.13
N PRO A 555 -13.87 -10.84 -13.81
CA PRO A 555 -15.09 -11.35 -13.20
C PRO A 555 -16.31 -10.45 -13.43
N GLY A 556 -16.10 -9.13 -13.58
CA GLY A 556 -17.15 -8.19 -13.95
C GLY A 556 -17.59 -8.25 -15.41
N GLY A 557 -17.14 -9.22 -16.21
CA GLY A 557 -17.67 -9.46 -17.56
C GLY A 557 -17.03 -8.63 -18.68
N PHE A 558 -16.21 -7.63 -18.37
CA PHE A 558 -15.48 -6.82 -19.34
C PHE A 558 -13.97 -7.07 -19.32
N LEU A 559 -13.29 -6.51 -20.31
CA LEU A 559 -11.85 -6.33 -20.34
C LEU A 559 -11.56 -4.83 -20.51
N ALA A 560 -10.64 -4.28 -19.73
CA ALA A 560 -10.22 -2.89 -19.88
C ALA A 560 -9.05 -2.83 -20.88
N THR A 561 -9.18 -2.02 -21.93
CA THR A 561 -8.14 -1.88 -22.97
C THR A 561 -7.50 -0.50 -22.99
N GLY A 562 -6.20 -0.44 -23.26
CA GLY A 562 -5.46 0.82 -23.38
C GLY A 562 -5.46 1.63 -22.08
N VAL A 563 -5.27 0.95 -20.94
CA VAL A 563 -5.24 1.55 -19.59
C VAL A 563 -3.83 1.59 -18.98
N GLY A 564 -2.80 1.19 -19.75
CA GLY A 564 -1.40 1.22 -19.35
C GLY A 564 -1.15 0.46 -18.05
N ARG A 565 -0.31 1.00 -17.16
CA ARG A 565 -0.02 0.41 -15.84
C ARG A 565 -1.22 0.38 -14.89
N GLY A 566 -2.29 1.13 -15.13
CA GLY A 566 -3.54 1.01 -14.36
C GLY A 566 -4.27 -0.33 -14.58
N ALA A 567 -3.88 -1.13 -15.57
CA ALA A 567 -4.41 -2.47 -15.77
C ALA A 567 -4.26 -3.34 -14.51
N ILE A 568 -3.12 -3.28 -13.80
CA ILE A 568 -2.91 -4.04 -12.57
C ILE A 568 -3.90 -3.67 -11.46
N CYS A 569 -4.32 -2.41 -11.38
CA CYS A 569 -5.31 -1.96 -10.41
C CYS A 569 -6.69 -2.56 -10.70
N ILE A 570 -7.10 -2.52 -11.97
CA ILE A 570 -8.43 -2.95 -12.41
C ILE A 570 -8.62 -4.47 -12.26
N VAL A 571 -7.55 -5.27 -12.23
CA VAL A 571 -7.63 -6.73 -11.96
C VAL A 571 -8.38 -7.03 -10.65
N CYS A 572 -8.21 -6.20 -9.62
CA CYS A 572 -8.92 -6.32 -8.34
C CYS A 572 -10.05 -5.31 -8.18
N HIS A 573 -9.93 -4.13 -8.79
CA HIS A 573 -10.93 -3.06 -8.75
C HIS A 573 -11.97 -3.20 -9.87
N ASN A 574 -12.69 -4.33 -9.87
CA ASN A 574 -13.86 -4.57 -10.71
C ASN A 574 -15.00 -5.29 -9.97
N SER A 575 -16.25 -5.03 -10.36
CA SER A 575 -17.42 -5.64 -9.74
C SER A 575 -17.47 -7.14 -10.03
N ARG A 576 -17.20 -7.98 -9.03
CA ARG A 576 -16.88 -9.41 -9.23
C ARG A 576 -18.07 -10.34 -9.44
N ASN A 577 -19.30 -9.81 -9.41
CA ASN A 577 -20.52 -10.63 -9.37
C ASN A 577 -20.98 -11.13 -10.74
N GLY A 578 -20.31 -10.72 -11.81
CA GLY A 578 -20.62 -11.16 -13.16
C GLY A 578 -20.21 -12.61 -13.48
N VAL A 579 -19.84 -13.46 -12.51
CA VAL A 579 -19.38 -14.83 -12.80
C VAL A 579 -20.49 -15.86 -12.54
N SER A 580 -20.87 -16.63 -13.56
CA SER A 580 -21.79 -17.77 -13.46
C SER A 580 -21.28 -18.93 -14.32
N GLU A 581 -21.33 -20.15 -13.78
CA GLU A 581 -20.87 -21.38 -14.46
C GLU A 581 -19.43 -21.32 -15.04
N GLY A 582 -18.59 -20.40 -14.51
CA GLY A 582 -17.22 -20.17 -14.98
C GLY A 582 -17.08 -19.09 -16.04
N ASP A 583 -18.19 -18.59 -16.59
CA ASP A 583 -18.22 -17.48 -17.53
C ASP A 583 -18.48 -16.15 -16.83
N ALA A 584 -17.84 -15.09 -17.31
CA ALA A 584 -18.08 -13.72 -16.86
C ALA A 584 -19.03 -12.96 -17.83
N PHE A 585 -20.03 -12.28 -17.29
CA PHE A 585 -21.04 -11.48 -17.98
C PHE A 585 -21.22 -10.11 -17.31
N LEU A 586 -21.85 -9.18 -18.02
CA LEU A 586 -22.09 -7.82 -17.57
C LEU A 586 -23.45 -7.71 -16.87
N HIS A 587 -23.49 -7.04 -15.73
CA HIS A 587 -24.70 -6.62 -15.04
C HIS A 587 -25.19 -5.27 -15.59
N GLU A 588 -25.69 -5.30 -16.82
CA GLU A 588 -26.18 -4.11 -17.54
C GLU A 588 -27.47 -4.43 -18.33
N ASP A 589 -27.95 -3.47 -19.13
CA ASP A 589 -29.15 -3.67 -19.93
C ASP A 589 -29.01 -4.86 -20.90
N GLY A 590 -29.81 -5.90 -20.68
CA GLY A 590 -29.73 -7.15 -21.43
C GLY A 590 -28.91 -8.25 -20.74
N ASP A 591 -28.54 -8.08 -19.47
CA ASP A 591 -27.95 -9.13 -18.63
C ASP A 591 -28.76 -10.45 -18.75
N PRO A 592 -28.15 -11.53 -19.29
CA PRO A 592 -28.84 -12.78 -19.57
C PRO A 592 -29.18 -13.59 -18.31
N VAL A 593 -28.54 -13.30 -17.17
CA VAL A 593 -28.85 -13.99 -15.90
C VAL A 593 -29.78 -13.17 -15.01
N PHE A 594 -30.01 -11.89 -15.32
CA PHE A 594 -30.96 -11.07 -14.59
C PHE A 594 -32.37 -11.70 -14.63
N GLY A 595 -33.05 -11.78 -13.48
CA GLY A 595 -34.35 -12.47 -13.34
C GLY A 595 -34.26 -13.98 -13.12
N THR A 596 -33.11 -14.61 -13.37
CA THR A 596 -32.88 -16.04 -13.11
C THR A 596 -32.31 -16.32 -11.72
N LEU A 597 -31.74 -15.29 -11.09
CA LEU A 597 -31.12 -15.38 -9.78
C LEU A 597 -32.20 -15.39 -8.68
N THR A 598 -32.05 -16.30 -7.72
CA THR A 598 -32.93 -16.37 -6.53
C THR A 598 -32.65 -15.26 -5.52
N ALA A 599 -31.55 -14.53 -5.70
CA ALA A 599 -31.18 -13.35 -4.93
C ALA A 599 -30.23 -12.46 -5.75
N TYR A 600 -30.36 -11.14 -5.59
CA TYR A 600 -29.45 -10.17 -6.20
C TYR A 600 -28.44 -9.70 -5.16
N ASN A 601 -27.16 -9.89 -5.43
CA ASN A 601 -26.10 -9.30 -4.62
C ASN A 601 -25.81 -7.89 -5.15
N ALA A 602 -25.55 -6.94 -4.24
CA ALA A 602 -25.00 -5.63 -4.62
C ALA A 602 -23.64 -5.81 -5.31
N PRO A 603 -23.23 -4.90 -6.22
CA PRO A 603 -21.90 -4.94 -6.82
C PRO A 603 -20.84 -5.07 -5.73
N HIS A 604 -19.75 -5.75 -6.07
CA HIS A 604 -18.61 -5.79 -5.16
C HIS A 604 -18.06 -4.36 -4.97
N ALA A 605 -17.76 -3.98 -3.72
CA ALA A 605 -17.36 -2.60 -3.39
C ALA A 605 -16.18 -2.09 -4.23
N SER A 606 -15.27 -2.99 -4.59
CA SER A 606 -14.17 -2.72 -5.52
C SER A 606 -14.69 -2.65 -6.97
N CYS A 607 -15.23 -1.51 -7.42
CA CYS A 607 -15.87 -1.36 -8.74
C CYS A 607 -15.35 -0.16 -9.57
N GLN A 608 -14.20 0.38 -9.21
CA GLN A 608 -13.64 1.59 -9.83
C GLN A 608 -13.34 1.39 -11.32
N GLY A 609 -12.91 0.19 -11.72
CA GLY A 609 -12.69 -0.18 -13.11
C GLY A 609 -13.98 -0.16 -13.93
N ASP A 610 -15.09 -0.61 -13.36
CA ASP A 610 -16.40 -0.62 -14.00
C ASP A 610 -16.85 0.80 -14.33
N VAL A 611 -16.79 1.70 -13.33
CA VAL A 611 -17.17 3.11 -13.50
C VAL A 611 -16.24 3.82 -14.46
N LEU A 612 -14.92 3.64 -14.33
CA LEU A 612 -13.94 4.23 -15.25
C LEU A 612 -14.17 3.80 -16.71
N MET A 613 -14.53 2.53 -16.92
CA MET A 613 -14.77 1.98 -18.25
C MET A 613 -16.22 2.18 -18.74
N GLY A 614 -17.14 2.56 -17.86
CA GLY A 614 -18.55 2.81 -18.19
C GLY A 614 -19.37 1.53 -18.37
N HIS A 615 -19.17 0.53 -17.51
CA HIS A 615 -19.80 -0.80 -17.55
C HIS A 615 -20.57 -1.14 -16.27
N ASN A 616 -21.34 -2.24 -16.32
CA ASN A 616 -22.04 -2.83 -15.17
C ASN A 616 -23.06 -1.89 -14.51
N ALA A 617 -23.80 -1.13 -15.32
CA ALA A 617 -24.95 -0.36 -14.86
C ALA A 617 -26.18 -0.59 -15.73
N TYR A 618 -27.36 -0.53 -15.11
CA TYR A 618 -28.66 -0.63 -15.78
C TYR A 618 -29.19 0.74 -16.21
N PHE A 619 -30.18 0.73 -17.11
CA PHE A 619 -30.96 1.89 -17.59
C PHE A 619 -30.21 2.91 -18.44
N VAL A 620 -28.96 2.62 -18.81
CA VAL A 620 -28.10 3.52 -19.60
C VAL A 620 -28.01 3.14 -21.08
N GLY A 621 -28.62 2.01 -21.47
CA GLY A 621 -28.65 1.48 -22.84
C GLY A 621 -27.28 1.04 -23.35
N SER A 622 -27.16 0.79 -24.65
CA SER A 622 -25.91 0.40 -25.32
C SER A 622 -24.96 1.57 -25.61
N GLY A 623 -25.10 2.69 -24.88
CA GLY A 623 -24.23 3.86 -25.02
C GLY A 623 -22.79 3.55 -24.64
N THR A 624 -21.83 4.18 -25.31
CA THR A 624 -20.41 4.08 -24.91
C THR A 624 -20.09 5.17 -23.90
N TYR A 625 -19.99 4.80 -22.63
CA TYR A 625 -19.70 5.72 -21.53
C TYR A 625 -18.25 5.64 -21.05
N ARG A 626 -17.29 5.30 -21.92
CA ARG A 626 -15.88 5.21 -21.49
C ARG A 626 -15.38 6.58 -21.03
N SER A 627 -14.80 6.64 -19.82
CA SER A 627 -14.31 7.90 -19.25
C SER A 627 -13.17 8.50 -20.07
N PRO A 628 -13.12 9.83 -20.26
CA PRO A 628 -11.93 10.51 -20.74
C PRO A 628 -10.69 10.30 -19.85
N HIS A 629 -10.87 10.13 -18.53
CA HIS A 629 -9.75 9.84 -17.62
C HIS A 629 -9.13 8.46 -17.86
N SER A 630 -9.88 7.52 -18.46
CA SER A 630 -9.34 6.21 -18.88
C SER A 630 -8.38 6.29 -20.08
N LEU A 631 -8.23 7.47 -20.68
CA LEU A 631 -7.33 7.73 -21.81
C LEU A 631 -6.05 8.46 -21.38
N ILE A 632 -5.95 8.84 -20.11
CA ILE A 632 -4.70 9.37 -19.55
C ILE A 632 -3.68 8.22 -19.53
N PRO A 633 -2.43 8.45 -19.98
CA PRO A 633 -1.38 7.44 -19.91
C PRO A 633 -1.30 6.83 -18.50
N ASP A 634 -1.27 5.50 -18.44
CA ASP A 634 -1.23 4.71 -17.20
C ASP A 634 -2.41 4.88 -16.22
N THR A 635 -3.45 5.64 -16.60
CA THR A 635 -4.74 5.77 -15.92
C THR A 635 -4.65 5.91 -14.39
N CYS A 636 -4.91 4.84 -13.64
CA CYS A 636 -4.93 4.81 -12.18
C CYS A 636 -3.60 5.27 -11.59
N THR A 637 -2.47 4.75 -12.07
CA THR A 637 -1.15 5.03 -11.46
C THR A 637 -0.72 6.47 -11.71
N ASN A 638 -1.15 7.09 -12.81
CA ASN A 638 -0.84 8.49 -13.06
C ASN A 638 -1.40 9.40 -11.97
N CYS A 639 -2.67 9.25 -11.58
CA CYS A 639 -3.26 10.09 -10.53
C CYS A 639 -2.91 9.65 -9.11
N HIS A 640 -2.95 8.34 -8.84
CA HIS A 640 -2.79 7.79 -7.49
C HIS A 640 -1.33 7.63 -7.06
N MET A 641 -0.38 7.63 -7.99
CA MET A 641 1.04 7.36 -7.69
C MET A 641 2.02 8.39 -8.27
N GLU A 642 1.84 8.84 -9.51
CA GLU A 642 2.88 9.65 -10.20
C GLU A 642 2.69 11.15 -10.02
N LEU A 643 1.48 11.66 -10.27
CA LEU A 643 1.17 13.08 -10.14
C LEU A 643 0.92 13.49 -8.69
N THR A 644 0.46 12.55 -7.86
CA THR A 644 0.36 12.77 -6.42
C THR A 644 1.70 12.50 -5.77
N PRO A 645 2.36 13.50 -5.15
CA PRO A 645 3.63 13.29 -4.50
C PRO A 645 3.49 12.36 -3.29
N PRO A 646 4.53 11.58 -2.96
CA PRO A 646 4.56 10.80 -1.72
C PRO A 646 4.51 11.70 -0.48
N PRO A 647 4.13 11.16 0.69
CA PRO A 647 4.14 11.90 1.95
C PRO A 647 5.52 12.50 2.25
N PRO A 648 5.61 13.79 2.67
CA PRO A 648 6.90 14.41 3.00
C PRO A 648 7.67 13.72 4.13
N LEU A 649 6.96 13.06 5.05
CA LEU A 649 7.55 12.30 6.16
C LEU A 649 8.18 10.98 5.72
N LEU A 650 7.88 10.51 4.50
CA LEU A 650 8.37 9.25 3.95
C LEU A 650 9.12 9.46 2.62
N SER A 651 9.40 10.71 2.25
CA SER A 651 10.07 10.99 0.99
C SER A 651 10.88 12.27 1.03
N TYR A 652 12.19 12.12 0.83
CA TYR A 652 13.11 13.23 0.73
C TYR A 652 12.77 14.08 -0.50
N ASN A 653 12.45 15.36 -0.27
CA ASN A 653 12.02 16.30 -1.30
C ASN A 653 10.84 15.81 -2.16
N LEU A 654 9.97 14.94 -1.61
CA LEU A 654 8.85 14.34 -2.34
C LEU A 654 9.28 13.55 -3.59
N ALA A 655 10.51 13.03 -3.59
CA ALA A 655 11.04 12.23 -4.69
C ALA A 655 10.41 10.82 -4.75
N GLY A 656 10.29 10.29 -5.96
CA GLY A 656 9.74 8.96 -6.21
C GLY A 656 8.22 8.96 -6.41
N THR A 657 7.68 7.75 -6.57
CA THR A 657 6.25 7.48 -6.80
C THR A 657 5.53 7.20 -5.49
N ASN A 658 4.34 7.76 -5.32
CA ASN A 658 3.51 7.57 -4.13
C ASN A 658 2.90 6.15 -4.05
N HIS A 659 3.29 5.38 -3.03
CA HIS A 659 2.75 4.05 -2.74
C HIS A 659 1.72 4.03 -1.60
N THR A 660 1.27 5.21 -1.14
CA THR A 660 0.04 5.29 -0.31
C THR A 660 -1.23 5.09 -1.15
N PHE A 661 -1.09 5.20 -2.48
CA PHE A 661 -2.16 5.13 -3.49
C PHE A 661 -3.29 6.16 -3.31
N LYS A 662 -3.13 7.11 -2.38
CA LYS A 662 -4.10 8.18 -2.15
C LYS A 662 -3.87 9.30 -3.16
N PRO A 663 -4.87 9.72 -3.95
CA PRO A 663 -4.73 10.82 -4.87
C PRO A 663 -4.89 12.16 -4.15
N SER A 664 -4.22 13.20 -4.63
CA SER A 664 -4.45 14.58 -4.17
C SER A 664 -5.39 15.33 -5.08
N LEU A 665 -6.41 16.00 -4.53
CA LEU A 665 -7.30 16.88 -5.30
C LEU A 665 -6.59 18.09 -5.93
N THR A 666 -5.37 18.41 -5.49
CA THR A 666 -4.58 19.51 -6.08
C THR A 666 -4.07 19.19 -7.48
N ILE A 667 -3.94 17.90 -7.85
CA ILE A 667 -3.38 17.48 -9.14
C ILE A 667 -4.32 17.77 -10.31
N CYS A 668 -5.62 17.94 -10.06
CA CYS A 668 -6.62 18.25 -11.09
C CYS A 668 -6.24 19.49 -11.91
N SER A 669 -5.62 20.47 -11.25
CA SER A 669 -5.19 21.73 -11.87
C SER A 669 -4.11 21.56 -12.95
N GLN A 670 -3.39 20.42 -12.94
CA GLN A 670 -2.37 20.11 -13.93
C GLN A 670 -2.95 19.84 -15.33
N CYS A 671 -4.23 19.43 -15.41
CA CYS A 671 -4.93 19.17 -16.68
C CYS A 671 -6.13 20.11 -16.92
N HIS A 672 -6.84 20.52 -15.86
CA HIS A 672 -8.06 21.35 -15.96
C HIS A 672 -7.82 22.86 -15.74
N GLY A 673 -6.57 23.31 -15.63
CA GLY A 673 -6.21 24.72 -15.40
C GLY A 673 -6.52 25.21 -13.97
N VAL A 674 -6.70 26.52 -13.78
CA VAL A 674 -6.85 27.13 -12.44
C VAL A 674 -8.17 26.82 -11.72
N ASN A 675 -9.07 26.04 -12.30
CA ASN A 675 -10.35 25.70 -11.67
C ASN A 675 -10.20 24.58 -10.64
N MET A 676 -9.49 24.89 -9.55
CA MET A 676 -9.32 23.97 -8.41
C MET A 676 -10.64 23.60 -7.73
N SER A 677 -11.71 24.34 -7.98
CA SER A 677 -13.05 24.05 -7.46
C SER A 677 -13.79 22.96 -8.24
N LEU A 678 -13.34 22.58 -9.44
CA LEU A 678 -14.06 21.63 -10.29
C LEU A 678 -14.23 20.26 -9.62
N GLY A 679 -13.16 19.70 -9.05
CA GLY A 679 -13.20 18.42 -8.34
C GLY A 679 -14.17 18.47 -7.13
N PRO A 680 -13.95 19.37 -6.16
CA PRO A 680 -14.85 19.51 -5.02
C PRO A 680 -16.32 19.77 -5.39
N MET A 681 -16.59 20.59 -6.41
CA MET A 681 -17.95 20.85 -6.87
C MET A 681 -18.60 19.60 -7.48
N LEU A 682 -17.87 18.85 -8.29
CA LEU A 682 -18.35 17.58 -8.85
C LEU A 682 -18.69 16.60 -7.74
N GLN A 683 -17.77 16.39 -6.80
CA GLN A 683 -17.97 15.45 -5.69
C GLN A 683 -19.17 15.85 -4.82
N ALA A 684 -19.33 17.14 -4.52
CA ALA A 684 -20.50 17.64 -3.77
C ALA A 684 -21.82 17.43 -4.54
N THR A 685 -21.81 17.67 -5.86
CA THR A 685 -22.99 17.49 -6.71
C THR A 685 -23.40 16.02 -6.80
N VAL A 686 -22.44 15.13 -7.04
CA VAL A 686 -22.66 13.68 -7.07
C VAL A 686 -23.16 13.19 -5.72
N GLY A 687 -22.52 13.58 -4.62
CA GLY A 687 -22.98 13.23 -3.27
C GLY A 687 -24.42 13.67 -3.00
N SER A 688 -24.81 14.88 -3.42
CA SER A 688 -26.20 15.33 -3.27
C SER A 688 -27.19 14.52 -4.11
N THR A 689 -26.81 14.11 -5.32
CA THR A 689 -27.66 13.35 -6.24
C THR A 689 -27.80 11.90 -5.76
N LEU A 690 -26.70 11.30 -5.29
CA LEU A 690 -26.68 9.98 -4.68
C LEU A 690 -27.58 9.93 -3.44
N LYS A 691 -27.56 10.99 -2.62
CA LYS A 691 -28.46 11.12 -1.47
C LYS A 691 -29.94 11.16 -1.86
N VAL A 692 -30.29 11.93 -2.89
CA VAL A 692 -31.68 11.98 -3.40
C VAL A 692 -32.14 10.59 -3.87
N LEU A 693 -31.29 9.87 -4.60
CA LEU A 693 -31.59 8.50 -5.04
C LEU A 693 -31.74 7.54 -3.86
N GLU A 694 -30.83 7.60 -2.88
CA GLU A 694 -30.90 6.83 -1.65
C GLU A 694 -32.25 7.01 -0.94
N ASP A 695 -32.69 8.25 -0.80
CA ASP A 695 -33.95 8.60 -0.15
C ASP A 695 -35.17 8.09 -0.94
N SER A 696 -35.18 8.21 -2.27
CA SER A 696 -36.23 7.64 -3.12
C SER A 696 -36.29 6.12 -3.01
N ILE A 697 -35.15 5.43 -2.99
CA ILE A 697 -35.07 3.98 -2.79
C ILE A 697 -35.62 3.58 -1.43
N LYS A 698 -35.18 4.24 -0.35
CA LYS A 698 -35.66 4.02 1.02
C LYS A 698 -37.18 4.18 1.12
N ASN A 699 -37.74 5.19 0.45
CA ASN A 699 -39.18 5.44 0.41
C ASN A 699 -39.98 4.29 -0.23
N VAL A 700 -39.55 3.84 -1.41
CA VAL A 700 -40.22 2.73 -2.12
C VAL A 700 -40.24 1.47 -1.25
N ILE A 701 -39.10 1.17 -0.64
CA ILE A 701 -38.96 -0.03 0.20
C ILE A 701 -39.91 0.05 1.40
N VAL A 702 -39.83 1.12 2.19
CA VAL A 702 -40.63 1.23 3.41
C VAL A 702 -42.12 1.24 3.08
N SER A 703 -42.51 1.91 2.00
CA SER A 703 -43.90 1.93 1.55
C SER A 703 -44.41 0.53 1.19
N ARG A 704 -43.63 -0.26 0.44
CA ARG A 704 -44.01 -1.63 0.07
C ARG A 704 -44.02 -2.60 1.24
N TYR A 705 -43.11 -2.42 2.19
CA TYR A 705 -43.02 -3.29 3.36
C TYR A 705 -44.12 -3.00 4.39
N THR A 706 -44.41 -1.72 4.64
CA THR A 706 -45.36 -1.30 5.69
C THR A 706 -46.79 -1.06 5.18
N GLY A 707 -46.97 -0.89 3.86
CA GLY A 707 -48.23 -0.46 3.27
C GLY A 707 -48.58 1.01 3.55
N THR A 708 -47.61 1.83 3.98
CA THR A 708 -47.78 3.25 4.28
C THR A 708 -46.56 4.07 3.90
N THR A 709 -46.77 5.30 3.42
CA THR A 709 -45.68 6.27 3.24
C THR A 709 -45.21 6.79 4.61
N VAL A 710 -43.92 6.68 4.91
CA VAL A 710 -43.32 7.07 6.20
C VAL A 710 -42.37 8.24 5.98
N PRO A 711 -42.25 9.21 6.92
CA PRO A 711 -41.23 10.25 6.85
C PRO A 711 -39.81 9.65 6.82
N ILE A 712 -38.99 10.09 5.87
CA ILE A 712 -37.62 9.59 5.56
C ILE A 712 -36.69 9.65 6.78
N ASP A 713 -36.91 10.63 7.66
CA ASP A 713 -36.11 10.96 8.84
C ASP A 713 -35.98 9.81 9.88
N LEU A 714 -36.75 8.72 9.70
CA LEU A 714 -36.75 7.52 10.54
C LEU A 714 -35.93 6.33 9.97
N ILE A 715 -35.34 6.47 8.77
CA ILE A 715 -34.59 5.39 8.08
C ILE A 715 -33.10 5.74 8.04
N VAL A 716 -32.35 5.16 8.98
CA VAL A 716 -30.94 5.51 9.20
C VAL A 716 -29.98 4.84 8.21
N ASP A 717 -30.26 3.64 7.70
CA ASP A 717 -29.27 2.87 6.91
C ASP A 717 -29.91 1.86 5.92
N LEU A 718 -29.43 1.84 4.68
CA LEU A 718 -29.61 0.72 3.76
C LEU A 718 -28.45 -0.25 4.05
N GLY A 719 -28.67 -1.17 4.99
CA GLY A 719 -27.62 -2.09 5.44
C GLY A 719 -26.82 -2.77 4.32
N GLY A 720 -25.65 -3.29 4.67
CA GLY A 720 -24.71 -3.89 3.71
C GLY A 720 -25.34 -4.95 2.79
N ARG A 721 -25.11 -4.77 1.47
CA ARG A 721 -25.23 -5.79 0.43
C ARG A 721 -26.65 -6.39 0.23
N GLY A 722 -27.66 -5.52 0.05
CA GLY A 722 -28.98 -5.92 -0.44
C GLY A 722 -30.00 -6.34 0.64
N THR A 723 -29.66 -6.10 1.91
CA THR A 723 -30.56 -6.26 3.06
C THR A 723 -30.71 -4.94 3.81
N ILE A 724 -31.86 -4.72 4.44
CA ILE A 724 -32.20 -3.42 5.00
C ILE A 724 -32.16 -3.48 6.51
N ASN A 725 -31.47 -2.51 7.12
CA ASN A 725 -31.37 -2.37 8.57
C ASN A 725 -32.06 -1.09 9.02
N ILE A 726 -33.31 -1.19 9.49
CA ILE A 726 -34.02 -0.02 10.00
C ILE A 726 -33.71 0.18 11.50
N ILE A 727 -33.20 1.37 11.85
CA ILE A 727 -33.00 1.85 13.22
C ILE A 727 -33.89 3.10 13.38
N SER A 728 -34.88 3.10 14.28
CA SER A 728 -35.71 4.29 14.51
C SER A 728 -35.14 5.16 15.63
N SER A 729 -34.79 6.41 15.35
CA SER A 729 -34.48 7.41 16.38
C SER A 729 -35.75 8.15 16.80
N GLY A 730 -36.40 7.66 17.86
CA GLY A 730 -37.62 8.25 18.43
C GLY A 730 -38.80 7.29 18.40
N THR A 731 -39.69 7.37 19.39
CA THR A 731 -40.85 6.48 19.54
C THR A 731 -41.89 6.77 18.44
N PRO A 732 -42.06 5.93 17.40
CA PRO A 732 -43.17 6.06 16.48
C PRO A 732 -44.29 5.18 17.04
N THR A 733 -45.30 5.79 17.65
CA THR A 733 -46.42 5.05 18.27
C THR A 733 -47.28 4.26 17.28
N THR A 734 -46.95 4.22 15.98
CA THR A 734 -47.78 3.63 14.93
C THR A 734 -47.07 2.71 13.91
N LEU A 735 -45.74 2.55 13.90
CA LEU A 735 -45.04 1.74 12.89
C LEU A 735 -44.02 0.77 13.52
N ASN A 736 -44.28 -0.55 13.46
CA ASN A 736 -43.34 -1.58 13.91
C ASN A 736 -42.37 -1.96 12.79
N LEU A 737 -41.25 -1.22 12.71
CA LEU A 737 -40.20 -1.42 11.69
C LEU A 737 -39.19 -2.53 12.05
N ASN A 738 -39.30 -3.16 13.22
CA ASN A 738 -38.39 -4.24 13.63
C ASN A 738 -38.47 -5.47 12.71
N ASN A 739 -39.62 -5.70 12.08
CA ASN A 739 -39.81 -6.83 11.16
C ASN A 739 -39.17 -6.57 9.78
N ALA A 740 -38.88 -5.32 9.44
CA ALA A 740 -38.26 -4.94 8.16
C ALA A 740 -36.75 -5.22 8.08
N ARG A 741 -36.15 -5.65 9.20
CA ARG A 741 -34.73 -6.03 9.24
C ARG A 741 -34.49 -7.29 8.40
N GLY A 742 -33.55 -7.21 7.46
CA GLY A 742 -33.13 -8.36 6.65
C GLY A 742 -34.06 -8.70 5.47
N VAL A 743 -35.00 -7.81 5.11
CA VAL A 743 -35.82 -7.98 3.91
C VAL A 743 -34.94 -7.90 2.67
N ARG A 744 -35.08 -8.89 1.77
CA ARG A 744 -34.38 -8.88 0.48
C ARG A 744 -35.15 -8.03 -0.50
N VAL A 745 -34.44 -7.23 -1.29
CA VAL A 745 -35.05 -6.36 -2.31
C VAL A 745 -35.78 -7.17 -3.39
N SER A 746 -35.31 -8.38 -3.67
CA SER A 746 -36.00 -9.34 -4.55
C SER A 746 -37.43 -9.65 -4.09
N ASP A 747 -37.69 -9.63 -2.79
CA ASP A 747 -38.98 -9.99 -2.21
C ASP A 747 -40.00 -8.84 -2.34
N LEU A 748 -39.54 -7.64 -2.74
CA LEU A 748 -40.36 -6.44 -2.90
C LEU A 748 -40.96 -6.29 -4.30
N GLY A 749 -40.70 -7.23 -5.23
CA GLY A 749 -41.53 -7.46 -6.41
C GLY A 749 -41.34 -6.53 -7.62
N THR A 750 -40.25 -5.76 -7.69
CA THR A 750 -39.88 -5.06 -8.95
C THR A 750 -38.39 -5.17 -9.24
N ASP A 751 -38.09 -5.70 -10.43
CA ASP A 751 -36.76 -5.75 -11.02
C ASP A 751 -36.09 -4.36 -11.08
N ASP A 752 -36.87 -3.31 -11.32
CA ASP A 752 -36.33 -1.94 -11.43
C ASP A 752 -35.78 -1.40 -10.11
N LEU A 753 -36.35 -1.80 -8.97
CA LEU A 753 -35.81 -1.43 -7.65
C LEU A 753 -34.47 -2.10 -7.39
N ALA A 754 -34.33 -3.37 -7.78
CA ALA A 754 -33.07 -4.10 -7.64
C ALA A 754 -31.97 -3.51 -8.53
N LYS A 755 -32.31 -3.15 -9.78
CA LYS A 755 -31.39 -2.48 -10.72
C LYS A 755 -30.98 -1.09 -10.25
N ALA A 756 -31.91 -0.30 -9.75
CA ALA A 756 -31.61 1.03 -9.22
C ALA A 756 -30.72 0.95 -7.98
N LEU A 757 -30.96 -0.05 -7.11
CA LEU A 757 -30.12 -0.30 -5.95
C LEU A 757 -28.71 -0.79 -6.34
N TRP A 758 -28.61 -1.66 -7.36
CA TRP A 758 -27.33 -2.05 -7.94
C TRP A 758 -26.55 -0.82 -8.42
N ASN A 759 -27.19 0.03 -9.21
CA ASN A 759 -26.60 1.28 -9.72
C ASN A 759 -26.21 2.25 -8.59
N PHE A 760 -27.03 2.37 -7.55
CA PHE A 760 -26.70 3.16 -6.36
C PHE A 760 -25.39 2.67 -5.72
N TYR A 761 -25.29 1.38 -5.40
CA TYR A 761 -24.08 0.82 -4.79
C TYR A 761 -22.88 0.90 -5.74
N LEU A 762 -23.06 0.74 -7.06
CA LEU A 762 -21.96 0.89 -8.01
C LEU A 762 -21.33 2.29 -7.91
N ILE A 763 -22.14 3.34 -7.84
CA ILE A 763 -21.65 4.72 -7.79
C ILE A 763 -21.16 5.10 -6.38
N ASP A 764 -21.81 4.60 -5.33
CA ASP A 764 -21.41 4.85 -3.94
C ASP A 764 -20.07 4.18 -3.63
N GLU A 765 -19.91 2.91 -3.99
CA GLU A 765 -18.72 2.11 -3.72
C GLU A 765 -17.54 2.43 -4.65
N ASP A 766 -17.77 3.13 -5.76
CA ASP A 766 -16.70 3.70 -6.58
C ASP A 766 -15.84 4.69 -5.78
N GLN A 767 -16.42 5.37 -4.79
CA GLN A 767 -15.75 6.28 -3.85
C GLN A 767 -15.00 7.47 -4.49
N SER A 768 -15.02 7.62 -5.82
CA SER A 768 -14.44 8.78 -6.51
C SER A 768 -15.37 10.00 -6.48
N ALA A 769 -16.63 9.79 -6.11
CA ALA A 769 -17.73 10.76 -6.20
C ALA A 769 -17.82 11.36 -7.62
N GLY A 770 -17.77 10.48 -8.62
CA GLY A 770 -17.91 10.77 -10.04
C GLY A 770 -16.63 11.24 -10.75
N VAL A 771 -15.50 11.38 -10.06
CA VAL A 771 -14.22 11.76 -10.69
C VAL A 771 -13.76 10.72 -11.71
N HIS A 772 -13.96 9.43 -11.46
CA HIS A 772 -13.59 8.39 -12.41
C HIS A 772 -14.32 8.53 -13.73
N ASN A 773 -15.62 8.88 -13.71
CA ASN A 773 -16.41 9.02 -14.92
C ASN A 773 -17.68 9.89 -14.74
N PRO A 774 -17.57 11.22 -14.88
CA PRO A 774 -18.68 12.12 -14.58
C PRO A 774 -19.93 11.86 -15.44
N ASP A 775 -19.74 11.66 -16.75
CA ASP A 775 -20.84 11.47 -17.70
C ASP A 775 -21.61 10.18 -17.42
N PHE A 776 -20.89 9.08 -17.17
CA PHE A 776 -21.49 7.81 -16.78
C PHE A 776 -22.22 7.93 -15.44
N THR A 777 -21.58 8.51 -14.44
CA THR A 777 -22.17 8.68 -13.11
C THR A 777 -23.50 9.44 -13.16
N PHE A 778 -23.56 10.58 -13.87
CA PHE A 778 -24.81 11.33 -13.98
C PHE A 778 -25.87 10.61 -14.81
N ALA A 779 -25.49 9.89 -15.87
CA ALA A 779 -26.42 9.07 -16.65
C ALA A 779 -27.04 7.95 -15.79
N VAL A 780 -26.20 7.22 -15.04
CA VAL A 780 -26.63 6.14 -14.15
C VAL A 780 -27.54 6.65 -13.05
N LEU A 781 -27.14 7.72 -12.34
CA LEU A 781 -27.93 8.27 -11.25
C LEU A 781 -29.27 8.85 -11.74
N GLY A 782 -29.26 9.60 -12.84
CA GLY A 782 -30.47 10.17 -13.43
C GLY A 782 -31.45 9.10 -13.93
N ALA A 783 -30.95 8.09 -14.64
CA ALA A 783 -31.79 7.00 -15.14
C ALA A 783 -32.36 6.13 -14.01
N SER A 784 -31.56 5.87 -12.97
CA SER A 784 -32.00 5.14 -11.77
C SER A 784 -33.05 5.92 -10.99
N GLN A 785 -32.90 7.25 -10.87
CA GLN A 785 -33.90 8.11 -10.24
C GLN A 785 -35.24 8.03 -10.98
N ILE A 786 -35.22 8.17 -12.31
CA ILE A 786 -36.43 8.05 -13.13
C ILE A 786 -37.08 6.68 -12.96
N ALA A 787 -36.29 5.60 -12.93
CA ALA A 787 -36.79 4.26 -12.72
C ALA A 787 -37.47 4.12 -11.35
N VAL A 788 -36.83 4.59 -10.27
CA VAL A 788 -37.37 4.52 -8.90
C VAL A 788 -38.62 5.37 -8.74
N ASP A 789 -38.65 6.59 -9.27
CA ASP A 789 -39.83 7.47 -9.22
C ASP A 789 -41.03 6.90 -10.00
N GLY A 790 -40.77 6.03 -10.99
CA GLY A 790 -41.78 5.28 -11.71
C GLY A 790 -42.38 4.11 -10.93
N ILE A 791 -41.78 3.71 -9.81
CA ILE A 791 -42.24 2.58 -9.00
C ILE A 791 -43.43 3.01 -8.13
N PRO A 792 -44.61 2.37 -8.25
CA PRO A 792 -45.72 2.65 -7.35
C PRO A 792 -45.36 2.35 -5.89
N LEU A 793 -45.70 3.30 -5.01
CA LEU A 793 -45.44 3.21 -3.57
C LEU A 793 -46.37 2.21 -2.86
N GLU A 794 -47.57 1.97 -3.40
CA GLU A 794 -48.50 0.97 -2.86
C GLU A 794 -48.08 -0.46 -3.25
N PRO A 795 -48.28 -1.46 -2.39
CA PRO A 795 -48.02 -2.85 -2.74
C PRO A 795 -48.85 -3.25 -3.97
N PRO A 796 -48.31 -4.07 -4.89
CA PRO A 796 -49.04 -4.49 -6.07
C PRO A 796 -50.36 -5.16 -5.64
N VAL A 797 -51.47 -4.76 -6.26
CA VAL A 797 -52.77 -5.40 -6.03
C VAL A 797 -52.64 -6.85 -6.48
N ILE A 798 -52.52 -7.76 -5.51
CA ILE A 798 -52.62 -9.20 -5.78
C ILE A 798 -54.08 -9.46 -6.13
N THR A 799 -54.40 -9.43 -7.43
CA THR A 799 -55.63 -10.04 -7.91
C THR A 799 -55.47 -11.54 -7.71
N GLN A 800 -56.19 -12.08 -6.71
CA GLN A 800 -56.33 -13.53 -6.49
C GLN A 800 -56.80 -14.25 -7.74
#